data_AF-A7RG30-F1
#
_entry.id   AF-A7RG30-F1
#
_cell.length_a   1.000
_cell.length_b   1.000
_cell.length_c   1.000
_cell.angle_alpha   90.00
_cell.angle_beta   90.00
_cell.angle_gamma   90.00
#
_symmetry.space_group_name_H-M   'P 1'
#
loop_
_entity.id
_entity.type
_entity.pdbx_description
1 polymer ?
#
loop_
_entity_poly.entity_id
_entity_poly.type
_entity_poly.pdbx_seq_one_letter_code
_entity_poly.pdbx_strand_id
1 'polypeptide(L)'
;MFSCSDRELDGCDLEAIKDFTAAETCYSDGANPLSFHIGEHFRLLGRRDNNWLHVERTLWKNNPLLQIQHFPATETGIVPVDYVIAMDKESEDSGKLEENGLDQGSETESQDEDTLKVMFEKEDLARQLEAIKKRLGDAHKENQILKERYYAASEVLIATKEELAIAQKSIIEEQERNKKYEEHVEEIKTQIHKSGNKAAIKVLEKILQKEAKQNGFIDGKPRSSSGEDDLMLSCTLCSEKIRVSELASHSRICSAQDGHAKPKLTKQPSTPSGSPDMLRVNVTYSETDEKNETFKVVTKTTLPNYEFPLYEVHRSEAHFEWLQAAMQDSLPERIVPPLVKQTSLNGKIKEFQRFLSRICAHKDLKNDGWLHLFLTGFNEELDEAKTQLDRRKASTDGAPQIISDRQGYDPNAPVYKCKRYFESLHTNLQGLIDQLQTTMEEKIPEVQRSEGLGVWFKAIADGEPTETYLKTASAALSQIFSELTKKEPEENVIINDLISINEYVKGAQDLLERVEVAVDTFLFWDAEVRACEDRQESPTGSGETLTQRWAKANSNSAQAKETLERTCQDLAFELSHFDLRKEMELREVLIEYSSLRSEHYEKVQSKWFGVKFMVEAQIAADVRAVHCIKDL
;
A
#
# COMPACT_ATOMS: atom_id res chain seq x y z
N MET A 1 50.86 60.97 -14.91
CA MET A 1 50.23 61.80 -13.87
C MET A 1 49.48 60.86 -12.94
N PHE A 2 49.77 61.02 -11.65
CA PHE A 2 49.30 60.32 -10.44
C PHE A 2 47.77 60.04 -10.39
N SER A 3 47.21 59.11 -9.62
CA SER A 3 47.72 58.37 -8.45
C SER A 3 47.06 56.99 -8.30
N CYS A 4 47.82 56.13 -7.64
CA CYS A 4 47.49 54.83 -7.09
C CYS A 4 46.52 54.94 -5.89
N SER A 5 45.68 53.92 -5.69
CA SER A 5 45.25 53.51 -4.34
C SER A 5 45.09 52.00 -4.33
N ASP A 6 46.07 51.35 -3.70
CA ASP A 6 46.11 49.96 -3.28
C ASP A 6 44.90 49.58 -2.41
N ARG A 7 44.33 48.40 -2.65
CA ARG A 7 43.88 47.51 -1.57
C ARG A 7 44.18 46.06 -1.92
N GLU A 8 44.65 45.40 -0.88
CA GLU A 8 45.40 44.16 -0.86
C GLU A 8 44.61 42.93 -1.31
N LEU A 9 45.39 41.99 -1.89
CA LEU A 9 45.05 40.60 -2.11
C LEU A 9 44.94 39.89 -0.75
N ASP A 10 43.85 39.16 -0.54
CA ASP A 10 43.86 37.98 0.32
C ASP A 10 43.08 36.84 -0.35
N GLY A 11 43.61 35.63 -0.18
CA GLY A 11 43.46 34.48 -1.06
C GLY A 11 42.03 33.93 -1.20
N CYS A 12 41.72 33.55 -2.43
CA CYS A 12 40.62 32.65 -2.76
C CYS A 12 41.06 31.21 -2.45
N ASP A 13 40.50 30.61 -1.40
CA ASP A 13 40.29 29.17 -1.34
C ASP A 13 38.86 28.85 -1.75
N LEU A 14 38.73 27.95 -2.72
CA LEU A 14 37.48 27.37 -3.20
C LEU A 14 36.86 26.50 -2.11
N GLU A 15 35.77 26.95 -1.49
CA GLU A 15 34.84 26.05 -0.80
C GLU A 15 33.58 25.84 -1.67
N ALA A 16 33.49 24.63 -2.20
CA ALA A 16 32.34 24.12 -2.92
C ALA A 16 31.16 23.91 -1.96
N ILE A 17 29.99 24.42 -2.37
CA ILE A 17 28.63 23.88 -2.18
C ILE A 17 28.49 22.94 -0.98
N LYS A 18 28.05 23.49 0.15
CA LYS A 18 27.35 22.76 1.21
C LYS A 18 25.93 23.31 1.33
N ASP A 19 25.11 23.02 0.32
CA ASP A 19 23.65 23.06 0.45
C ASP A 19 23.14 21.62 0.43
N PHE A 20 23.14 20.99 1.61
CA PHE A 20 22.46 19.72 1.89
C PHE A 20 21.84 19.79 3.29
N THR A 21 20.87 20.68 3.46
CA THR A 21 20.05 20.78 4.69
C THR A 21 18.58 20.97 4.34
N ALA A 22 18.05 20.08 3.49
CA ALA A 22 16.61 19.89 3.32
C ALA A 22 16.11 18.54 3.90
N ALA A 23 17.02 17.63 4.28
CA ALA A 23 16.67 16.35 4.87
C ALA A 23 16.52 16.40 6.41
N GLU A 24 17.13 17.39 7.08
CA GLU A 24 17.09 17.50 8.55
C GLU A 24 15.84 18.21 9.09
N THR A 25 15.10 18.96 8.28
CA THR A 25 13.90 19.70 8.70
C THR A 25 12.58 18.93 8.52
N CYS A 26 12.58 17.76 7.89
CA CYS A 26 11.37 16.95 7.68
C CYS A 26 11.18 15.79 8.68
N TYR A 27 12.08 15.64 9.66
CA TYR A 27 12.01 14.54 10.64
C TYR A 27 11.95 15.01 12.11
N SER A 28 11.69 16.30 12.36
CA SER A 28 11.60 16.85 13.72
C SER A 28 10.19 16.88 14.33
N ASP A 29 9.15 16.45 13.62
CA ASP A 29 7.84 16.20 14.24
C ASP A 29 7.72 14.71 14.53
N GLY A 30 7.76 14.37 15.83
CA GLY A 30 7.69 13.02 16.36
C GLY A 30 6.37 12.31 16.07
N ALA A 31 6.15 11.94 14.81
CA ALA A 31 5.15 10.98 14.42
C ALA A 31 5.69 9.57 14.74
N ASN A 32 5.37 9.09 15.94
CA ASN A 32 5.29 7.64 16.15
C ASN A 32 4.38 7.09 15.04
N PRO A 33 4.82 6.11 14.23
CA PRO A 33 3.90 5.40 13.36
C PRO A 33 2.88 4.74 14.29
N LEU A 34 1.62 5.16 14.19
CA LEU A 34 0.51 4.60 14.94
C LEU A 34 0.37 3.12 14.59
N SER A 35 1.07 2.25 15.33
CA SER A 35 0.78 0.83 15.38
C SER A 35 -0.55 0.68 16.10
N PHE A 36 -1.65 0.77 15.35
CA PHE A 36 -2.99 0.57 15.90
C PHE A 36 -3.14 -0.87 16.39
N HIS A 37 -3.20 -1.07 17.71
CA HIS A 37 -3.67 -2.31 18.32
C HIS A 37 -5.22 -2.37 18.25
N ILE A 38 -5.78 -2.46 17.04
CA ILE A 38 -7.21 -2.68 16.81
C ILE A 38 -7.68 -4.02 17.44
N GLY A 39 -6.76 -4.97 17.62
CA GLY A 39 -7.06 -6.31 18.13
C GLY A 39 -7.46 -6.40 19.60
N GLU A 40 -7.17 -5.41 20.45
CA GLU A 40 -7.48 -5.49 21.88
C GLU A 40 -8.86 -4.89 22.25
N HIS A 41 -9.35 -3.92 21.48
CA HIS A 41 -10.68 -3.32 21.75
C HIS A 41 -11.86 -4.18 21.27
N PHE A 42 -11.66 -5.11 20.34
CA PHE A 42 -12.73 -5.96 19.79
C PHE A 42 -12.75 -7.40 20.33
N ARG A 43 -11.90 -7.74 21.31
CA ARG A 43 -11.71 -9.12 21.78
C ARG A 43 -12.67 -9.59 22.88
N LEU A 44 -13.92 -9.12 22.88
CA LEU A 44 -14.90 -9.46 23.92
C LEU A 44 -16.26 -9.91 23.41
N LEU A 45 -16.34 -10.47 22.20
CA LEU A 45 -17.54 -11.18 21.74
C LEU A 45 -17.17 -12.55 21.20
N GLY A 46 -17.08 -13.51 22.11
CA GLY A 46 -16.76 -14.88 21.76
C GLY A 46 -16.74 -15.83 22.95
N ARG A 47 -17.86 -15.94 23.70
CA ARG A 47 -18.30 -17.17 24.38
C ARG A 47 -19.63 -16.96 25.10
N ARG A 48 -20.55 -17.90 24.88
CA ARG A 48 -21.92 -17.93 25.41
C ARG A 48 -21.94 -18.29 26.90
N ASP A 49 -22.86 -17.61 27.59
CA ASP A 49 -23.50 -17.90 28.89
C ASP A 49 -22.68 -17.75 30.19
N ASN A 50 -23.30 -16.99 31.13
CA ASN A 50 -22.95 -16.67 32.53
C ASN A 50 -22.12 -15.43 32.87
N ASN A 51 -21.59 -14.66 31.90
CA ASN A 51 -20.79 -13.46 32.23
C ASN A 51 -21.50 -12.11 32.07
N TRP A 52 -22.82 -12.06 31.83
CA TRP A 52 -23.53 -10.79 31.71
C TRP A 52 -23.45 -9.94 33.00
N LEU A 53 -23.51 -10.59 34.17
CA LEU A 53 -23.30 -9.96 35.48
C LEU A 53 -21.87 -9.40 35.68
N HIS A 54 -20.88 -9.91 34.95
CA HIS A 54 -19.50 -9.45 35.00
C HIS A 54 -19.26 -8.29 34.01
N VAL A 55 -19.89 -8.35 32.83
CA VAL A 55 -19.90 -7.26 31.84
C VAL A 55 -20.62 -6.04 32.41
N GLU A 56 -21.77 -6.24 33.05
CA GLU A 56 -22.55 -5.18 33.70
C GLU A 56 -21.77 -4.56 34.88
N ARG A 57 -21.16 -5.37 35.76
CA ARG A 57 -20.26 -4.85 36.83
C ARG A 57 -19.04 -4.11 36.30
N THR A 58 -18.47 -4.54 35.19
CA THR A 58 -17.27 -3.93 34.60
C THR A 58 -17.63 -2.63 33.85
N LEU A 59 -18.79 -2.58 33.21
CA LEU A 59 -19.36 -1.36 32.63
C LEU A 59 -19.68 -0.31 33.70
N TRP A 60 -20.22 -0.74 34.86
CA TRP A 60 -20.52 0.12 36.00
C TRP A 60 -19.27 0.62 36.73
N LYS A 61 -18.21 -0.20 36.86
CA LYS A 61 -16.96 0.21 37.51
C LYS A 61 -16.12 1.21 36.70
N ASN A 62 -16.28 1.22 35.38
CA ASN A 62 -15.43 1.99 34.46
C ASN A 62 -16.13 3.20 33.81
N ASN A 63 -17.40 3.47 34.12
CA ASN A 63 -18.15 4.62 33.61
C ASN A 63 -18.80 5.43 34.77
N PRO A 64 -18.18 6.52 35.24
CA PRO A 64 -18.76 7.36 36.29
C PRO A 64 -19.99 8.19 35.85
N LEU A 65 -20.42 8.08 34.58
CA LEU A 65 -21.54 8.86 34.01
C LEU A 65 -22.91 8.14 34.04
N LEU A 66 -23.00 6.94 34.60
CA LEU A 66 -24.29 6.22 34.79
C LEU A 66 -24.91 6.42 36.18
N GLN A 67 -24.37 7.31 37.02
CA GLN A 67 -25.04 7.75 38.25
C GLN A 67 -25.99 8.91 37.96
N ILE A 68 -27.24 8.61 37.61
CA ILE A 68 -28.34 9.58 37.73
C ILE A 68 -29.46 8.97 38.57
N GLN A 69 -29.65 9.61 39.73
CA GLN A 69 -30.80 9.63 40.66
C GLN A 69 -31.57 8.34 40.96
N HIS A 70 -31.40 7.85 42.19
CA HIS A 70 -32.25 6.88 42.86
C HIS A 70 -33.73 7.29 42.89
N PHE A 71 -34.62 6.32 42.62
CA PHE A 71 -35.84 6.08 43.39
C PHE A 71 -35.70 4.72 44.12
N PRO A 72 -36.28 4.54 45.32
CA PRO A 72 -35.90 3.46 46.22
C PRO A 72 -36.52 2.12 45.79
N ALA A 73 -35.72 1.06 45.79
CA ALA A 73 -36.23 -0.31 45.84
C ALA A 73 -36.32 -0.76 47.29
N THR A 74 -37.52 -1.16 47.68
CA THR A 74 -37.88 -1.85 48.91
C THR A 74 -36.98 -3.05 49.21
N GLU A 75 -36.87 -3.30 50.51
CA GLU A 75 -36.06 -4.25 51.27
C GLU A 75 -35.92 -5.70 50.77
N THR A 76 -34.96 -6.36 51.44
CA THR A 76 -34.61 -7.79 51.51
C THR A 76 -33.54 -8.21 50.50
N GLY A 77 -32.37 -8.71 50.88
CA GLY A 77 -31.83 -9.14 52.16
C GLY A 77 -30.78 -10.23 51.89
N ILE A 78 -29.83 -10.37 52.81
CA ILE A 78 -28.85 -11.48 52.99
C ILE A 78 -27.42 -11.22 52.44
N VAL A 79 -26.52 -11.17 53.43
CA VAL A 79 -25.05 -11.04 53.44
C VAL A 79 -24.38 -12.41 53.19
N PRO A 80 -23.15 -12.49 52.64
CA PRO A 80 -21.98 -12.96 53.42
C PRO A 80 -20.70 -12.11 53.14
N VAL A 81 -19.93 -11.66 54.14
CA VAL A 81 -18.96 -12.36 55.02
C VAL A 81 -17.62 -12.69 54.32
N ASP A 82 -16.56 -12.10 54.88
CA ASP A 82 -15.12 -12.40 54.84
C ASP A 82 -14.31 -12.21 53.55
N TYR A 83 -13.43 -11.20 53.57
CA TYR A 83 -11.99 -11.46 53.40
C TYR A 83 -11.17 -10.51 54.28
N VAL A 84 -10.56 -11.12 55.30
CA VAL A 84 -9.47 -10.62 56.12
C VAL A 84 -8.19 -10.60 55.28
N ILE A 85 -7.48 -9.47 55.24
CA ILE A 85 -6.01 -9.49 55.17
C ILE A 85 -5.48 -8.50 56.20
N ALA A 86 -4.79 -9.05 57.18
CA ALA A 86 -4.08 -8.34 58.22
C ALA A 86 -2.72 -7.84 57.72
N MET A 87 -2.45 -6.59 58.07
CA MET A 87 -1.22 -6.02 58.65
C MET A 87 0.16 -6.37 58.05
N ASP A 88 0.90 -5.30 57.76
CA ASP A 88 2.27 -5.16 58.27
C ASP A 88 2.45 -3.78 58.94
N LYS A 89 3.14 -3.84 60.10
CA LYS A 89 3.66 -2.77 60.96
C LYS A 89 4.97 -2.24 60.35
N GLU A 90 5.40 -0.99 60.50
CA GLU A 90 6.05 -0.29 61.63
C GLU A 90 6.59 1.02 60.94
N SER A 91 6.75 2.22 61.50
CA SER A 91 7.18 2.68 62.82
C SER A 91 7.11 4.23 62.87
N GLU A 92 6.76 4.79 64.04
CA GLU A 92 7.38 5.96 64.73
C GLU A 92 7.40 7.35 64.03
N ASP A 93 7.21 8.52 64.66
CA ASP A 93 7.01 8.99 66.04
C ASP A 93 6.69 10.51 66.02
N SER A 94 6.12 11.02 67.12
CA SER A 94 6.02 12.42 67.58
C SER A 94 5.03 13.39 66.87
N GLY A 95 4.21 14.19 67.55
CA GLY A 95 4.11 14.50 68.98
C GLY A 95 2.81 15.24 69.33
N LYS A 96 2.44 15.09 70.61
CA LYS A 96 1.28 15.67 71.29
C LYS A 96 1.42 17.18 71.53
N LEU A 97 0.30 17.89 71.57
CA LEU A 97 0.07 18.97 72.54
C LEU A 97 -1.42 19.05 72.88
N GLU A 98 -1.67 19.13 74.19
CA GLU A 98 -2.96 19.03 74.88
C GLU A 98 -3.69 20.38 74.99
N GLU A 99 -5.03 20.25 74.96
CA GLU A 99 -6.04 20.93 75.79
C GLU A 99 -6.01 22.45 76.05
N ASN A 100 -7.13 23.11 75.71
CA ASN A 100 -8.13 23.52 76.72
C ASN A 100 -9.45 23.95 76.06
N GLY A 101 -10.57 23.55 76.67
CA GLY A 101 -11.92 23.72 76.16
C GLY A 101 -12.68 24.97 76.64
N LEU A 102 -13.92 25.06 76.16
CA LEU A 102 -15.15 25.72 76.66
C LEU A 102 -16.05 25.95 75.43
N ASP A 103 -16.99 25.05 75.15
CA ASP A 103 -18.40 25.04 75.60
C ASP A 103 -19.32 26.03 74.85
N GLN A 104 -20.43 25.45 74.37
CA GLN A 104 -21.67 26.02 73.81
C GLN A 104 -21.71 26.45 72.33
N GLY A 105 -22.53 25.75 71.55
CA GLY A 105 -23.10 26.25 70.29
C GLY A 105 -23.45 25.14 69.31
N SER A 106 -24.67 24.63 69.41
CA SER A 106 -25.33 23.79 68.42
C SER A 106 -25.25 24.35 66.99
N GLU A 107 -25.26 23.45 66.00
CA GLU A 107 -25.34 23.67 64.54
C GLU A 107 -23.98 23.68 63.82
N THR A 108 -23.48 22.51 63.37
CA THR A 108 -22.75 22.30 62.08
C THR A 108 -22.19 20.86 61.96
N GLU A 109 -23.05 19.83 61.92
CA GLU A 109 -22.61 18.43 61.63
C GLU A 109 -22.44 18.14 60.12
N SER A 110 -22.61 19.13 59.23
CA SER A 110 -22.55 18.92 57.77
C SER A 110 -21.29 19.46 57.07
N GLN A 111 -20.29 19.96 57.82
CA GLN A 111 -19.04 20.50 57.21
C GLN A 111 -17.83 19.54 57.30
N ASP A 112 -17.83 18.57 58.21
CA ASP A 112 -16.71 17.62 58.36
C ASP A 112 -16.69 16.55 57.26
N GLU A 113 -17.85 16.15 56.73
CA GLU A 113 -17.95 15.10 55.70
C GLU A 113 -17.39 15.58 54.34
N ASP A 114 -17.65 16.84 53.98
CA ASP A 114 -17.09 17.46 52.77
C ASP A 114 -15.56 17.63 52.87
N THR A 115 -15.05 17.92 54.06
CA THR A 115 -13.60 18.08 54.28
C THR A 115 -12.86 16.74 54.12
N LEU A 116 -13.42 15.65 54.63
CA LEU A 116 -12.90 14.29 54.45
C LEU A 116 -12.93 13.85 52.98
N LYS A 117 -14.01 14.16 52.25
CA LYS A 117 -14.12 13.84 50.82
C LYS A 117 -13.05 14.54 49.99
N VAL A 118 -12.79 15.82 50.26
CA VAL A 118 -11.73 16.58 49.58
C VAL A 118 -10.33 16.01 49.88
N MET A 119 -10.10 15.50 51.09
CA MET A 119 -8.83 14.84 51.43
C MET A 119 -8.61 13.54 50.64
N PHE A 120 -9.64 12.69 50.52
CA PHE A 120 -9.54 11.45 49.74
C PHE A 120 -9.33 11.71 48.24
N GLU A 121 -10.04 12.68 47.67
CA GLU A 121 -9.85 13.09 46.27
C GLU A 121 -8.43 13.61 46.02
N LYS A 122 -7.88 14.40 46.95
CA LYS A 122 -6.51 14.91 46.87
C LYS A 122 -5.46 13.79 46.94
N GLU A 123 -5.66 12.79 47.79
CA GLU A 123 -4.74 11.66 47.93
C GLU A 123 -4.80 10.71 46.73
N ASP A 124 -5.98 10.50 46.15
CA ASP A 124 -6.11 9.73 44.90
C ASP A 124 -5.44 10.47 43.73
N LEU A 125 -5.65 11.78 43.62
CA LEU A 125 -5.00 12.60 42.60
C LEU A 125 -3.46 12.55 42.73
N ALA A 126 -2.94 12.59 43.97
CA ALA A 126 -1.50 12.47 44.22
C ALA A 126 -0.95 11.10 43.78
N ARG A 127 -1.69 10.02 44.04
CA ARG A 127 -1.32 8.66 43.57
C ARG A 127 -1.34 8.55 42.05
N GLN A 128 -2.34 9.13 41.40
CA GLN A 128 -2.42 9.17 39.93
C GLN A 128 -1.25 9.97 39.33
N LEU A 129 -0.90 11.10 39.93
CA LEU A 129 0.21 11.95 39.47
C LEU A 129 1.56 11.23 39.60
N GLU A 130 1.80 10.52 40.70
CA GLU A 130 3.01 9.73 40.88
C GLU A 130 3.08 8.54 39.91
N ALA A 131 1.95 7.88 39.64
CA ALA A 131 1.87 6.82 38.63
C ALA A 131 2.18 7.33 37.21
N ILE A 132 1.67 8.51 36.84
CA ILE A 132 1.97 9.16 35.56
C ILE A 132 3.45 9.54 35.48
N LYS A 133 4.01 10.12 36.54
CA LYS A 133 5.43 10.48 36.61
C LYS A 133 6.33 9.26 36.46
N LYS A 134 5.98 8.13 37.07
CA LYS A 134 6.68 6.86 36.89
C LYS A 134 6.62 6.37 35.44
N ARG A 135 5.42 6.35 34.84
CA ARG A 135 5.24 5.96 33.43
C ARG A 135 6.05 6.85 32.47
N LEU A 136 6.10 8.16 32.74
CA LEU A 136 6.89 9.10 31.97
C LEU A 136 8.40 8.82 32.10
N GLY A 137 8.87 8.48 33.30
CA GLY A 137 10.26 8.08 33.55
C GLY A 137 10.64 6.79 32.82
N ASP A 138 9.76 5.80 32.81
CA ASP A 138 9.98 4.53 32.10
C ASP A 138 9.98 4.73 30.59
N ALA A 139 9.05 5.53 30.04
CA ALA A 139 9.02 5.90 28.63
C ALA A 139 10.29 6.66 28.20
N HIS A 140 10.82 7.53 29.06
CA HIS A 140 12.06 8.25 28.77
C HIS A 140 13.27 7.31 28.69
N LYS A 141 13.36 6.30 29.58
CA LYS A 141 14.40 5.26 29.52
C LYS A 141 14.29 4.41 28.27
N GLU A 142 13.08 4.01 27.89
CA GLU A 142 12.86 3.23 26.66
C GLU A 142 13.26 4.03 25.41
N ASN A 143 12.92 5.32 25.36
CA ASN A 143 13.32 6.20 24.27
C ASN A 143 14.84 6.34 24.18
N GLN A 144 15.54 6.44 25.33
CA GLN A 144 17.00 6.47 25.38
C GLN A 144 17.62 5.17 24.83
N ILE A 145 17.09 4.01 25.18
CA ILE A 145 17.55 2.70 24.66
C ILE A 145 17.33 2.61 23.15
N LEU A 146 16.18 3.07 22.65
CA LEU A 146 15.90 3.09 21.20
C LEU A 146 16.86 4.02 20.46
N LYS A 147 17.18 5.18 21.03
CA LYS A 147 18.15 6.12 20.47
C LYS A 147 19.54 5.51 20.37
N GLU A 148 19.99 4.79 21.41
CA GLU A 148 21.28 4.07 21.37
C GLU A 148 21.30 2.96 20.31
N ARG A 149 20.21 2.18 20.17
CA ARG A 149 20.09 1.16 19.12
C ARG A 149 20.10 1.76 17.72
N TYR A 150 19.46 2.91 17.53
CA TYR A 150 19.44 3.62 16.25
C TYR A 150 20.86 4.05 15.83
N TYR A 151 21.64 4.61 16.75
CA TYR A 151 23.03 4.97 16.45
C TYR A 151 23.90 3.75 16.15
N ALA A 152 23.77 2.67 16.92
CA ALA A 152 24.51 1.44 16.65
C ALA A 152 24.17 0.84 15.28
N ALA A 153 22.91 0.85 14.87
CA ALA A 153 22.49 0.40 13.54
C ALA A 153 23.03 1.33 12.43
N SER A 154 23.07 2.64 12.67
CA SER A 154 23.63 3.62 11.74
C SER A 154 25.13 3.41 11.51
N GLU A 155 25.90 3.11 12.56
CA GLU A 155 27.34 2.80 12.44
C GLU A 155 27.59 1.54 11.59
N VAL A 156 26.80 0.48 11.78
CA VAL A 156 26.89 -0.74 10.96
C VAL A 156 26.57 -0.46 9.50
N LEU A 157 25.57 0.39 9.24
CA LEU A 157 25.18 0.77 7.87
C LEU A 157 26.27 1.62 7.18
N ILE A 158 26.95 2.49 7.92
CA ILE A 158 28.09 3.26 7.39
C ILE A 158 29.26 2.31 7.07
N ALA A 159 29.61 1.40 7.98
CA ALA A 159 30.71 0.44 7.78
C ALA A 159 30.46 -0.47 6.56
N THR A 160 29.24 -1.00 6.41
CA THR A 160 28.87 -1.84 5.26
C THR A 160 28.87 -1.06 3.93
N LYS A 161 28.50 0.22 3.95
CA LYS A 161 28.60 1.10 2.77
C LYS A 161 30.05 1.35 2.36
N GLU A 162 30.96 1.53 3.32
CA GLU A 162 32.39 1.67 3.06
C GLU A 162 33.00 0.39 2.48
N GLU A 163 32.67 -0.78 3.03
CA GLU A 163 33.12 -2.08 2.49
C GLU A 163 32.64 -2.30 1.06
N LEU A 164 31.38 -1.95 0.76
CA LEU A 164 30.82 -2.08 -0.58
C LEU A 164 31.49 -1.12 -1.57
N ALA A 165 31.82 0.10 -1.14
CA ALA A 165 32.57 1.07 -1.95
C ALA A 165 33.99 0.58 -2.27
N ILE A 166 34.68 -0.04 -1.32
CA ILE A 166 36.00 -0.67 -1.53
C ILE A 166 35.89 -1.83 -2.53
N ALA A 167 34.89 -2.70 -2.37
CA ALA A 167 34.66 -3.82 -3.28
C ALA A 167 34.34 -3.34 -4.70
N GLN A 168 33.48 -2.33 -4.84
CA GLN A 168 33.14 -1.74 -6.13
C GLN A 168 34.36 -1.13 -6.82
N LYS A 169 35.19 -0.39 -6.07
CA LYS A 169 36.46 0.16 -6.60
C LYS A 169 37.40 -0.94 -7.07
N SER A 170 37.54 -2.03 -6.31
CA SER A 170 38.36 -3.19 -6.69
C SER A 170 37.87 -3.86 -7.98
N ILE A 171 36.55 -3.98 -8.17
CA ILE A 171 35.96 -4.55 -9.39
C ILE A 171 36.24 -3.66 -10.60
N ILE A 172 36.10 -2.34 -10.45
CA ILE A 172 36.39 -1.38 -11.53
C ILE A 172 37.87 -1.44 -11.93
N GLU A 173 38.79 -1.45 -10.95
CA GLU A 173 40.23 -1.59 -11.21
C GLU A 173 40.59 -2.91 -11.91
N GLU A 174 39.86 -4.00 -11.65
CA GLU A 174 40.02 -5.27 -12.34
C GLU A 174 39.46 -5.25 -13.77
N GLN A 175 38.30 -4.62 -13.98
CA GLN A 175 37.73 -4.42 -15.31
C GLN A 175 38.65 -3.57 -16.20
N GLU A 176 39.25 -2.50 -15.66
CA GLU A 176 40.22 -1.68 -16.39
C GLU A 176 41.50 -2.45 -16.74
N ARG A 177 41.98 -3.31 -15.83
CA ARG A 177 43.12 -4.19 -16.12
C ARG A 177 42.78 -5.19 -17.22
N ASN A 178 41.60 -5.81 -17.18
CA ASN A 178 41.14 -6.73 -18.21
C ASN A 178 41.00 -6.05 -19.57
N LYS A 179 40.44 -4.84 -19.61
CA LYS A 179 40.37 -4.04 -20.84
C LYS A 179 41.75 -3.75 -21.43
N LYS A 180 42.73 -3.39 -20.60
CA LYS A 180 44.13 -3.21 -21.06
C LYS A 180 44.70 -4.49 -21.63
N TYR A 181 44.44 -5.65 -21.03
CA TYR A 181 44.89 -6.94 -21.56
C TYR A 181 44.24 -7.26 -22.92
N GLU A 182 42.95 -7.01 -23.07
CA GLU A 182 42.25 -7.19 -24.35
C GLU A 182 42.83 -6.29 -25.44
N GLU A 183 43.12 -5.02 -25.13
CA GLU A 183 43.77 -4.09 -26.05
C GLU A 183 45.16 -4.60 -26.49
N HIS A 184 45.97 -5.13 -25.57
CA HIS A 184 47.27 -5.72 -25.90
C HIS A 184 47.14 -7.00 -26.75
N VAL A 185 46.14 -7.83 -26.48
CA VAL A 185 45.87 -9.04 -27.26
C VAL A 185 45.48 -8.69 -28.69
N GLU A 186 44.63 -7.67 -28.88
CA GLU A 186 44.27 -7.17 -30.22
C GLU A 186 45.47 -6.55 -30.94
N GLU A 187 46.33 -5.80 -30.24
CA GLU A 187 47.57 -5.29 -30.84
C GLU A 187 48.46 -6.44 -31.34
N ILE A 188 48.68 -7.47 -30.52
CA ILE A 188 49.45 -8.66 -30.91
C ILE A 188 48.81 -9.36 -32.12
N LYS A 189 47.48 -9.50 -32.14
CA LYS A 189 46.75 -10.05 -33.31
C LYS A 189 47.06 -9.22 -34.56
N THR A 190 46.97 -7.90 -34.50
CA THR A 190 47.22 -7.05 -35.68
C THR A 190 48.66 -7.15 -36.17
N GLN A 191 49.64 -7.21 -35.26
CA GLN A 191 51.06 -7.38 -35.62
C GLN A 191 51.31 -8.73 -36.30
N ILE A 192 50.70 -9.81 -35.79
CA ILE A 192 50.83 -11.15 -36.40
C ILE A 192 50.17 -11.18 -37.78
N HIS A 193 48.98 -10.57 -37.95
CA HIS A 193 48.34 -10.48 -39.26
C HIS A 193 49.20 -9.73 -40.28
N LYS A 194 49.83 -8.61 -39.89
CA LYS A 194 50.75 -7.85 -40.74
C LYS A 194 51.98 -8.67 -41.16
N SER A 195 52.45 -9.60 -40.33
CA SER A 195 53.60 -10.45 -40.63
C SER A 195 53.31 -11.56 -41.66
N GLY A 196 52.04 -11.86 -41.96
CA GLY A 196 51.63 -12.94 -42.87
C GLY A 196 51.89 -14.37 -42.36
N ASN A 197 52.34 -14.53 -41.10
CA ASN A 197 52.68 -15.82 -40.54
C ASN A 197 51.45 -16.62 -40.08
N LYS A 198 50.85 -17.38 -41.00
CA LYS A 198 49.66 -18.22 -40.74
C LYS A 198 49.84 -19.25 -39.62
N ALA A 199 51.06 -19.67 -39.32
CA ALA A 199 51.33 -20.60 -38.21
C ALA A 199 51.22 -19.90 -36.86
N ALA A 200 51.69 -18.65 -36.75
CA ALA A 200 51.57 -17.85 -35.53
C ALA A 200 50.11 -17.52 -35.19
N ILE A 201 49.26 -17.26 -36.19
CA ILE A 201 47.81 -17.04 -36.00
C ILE A 201 47.15 -18.27 -35.36
N LYS A 202 47.41 -19.47 -35.91
CA LYS A 202 46.87 -20.72 -35.35
C LYS A 202 47.37 -21.02 -33.93
N VAL A 203 48.59 -20.61 -33.60
CA VAL A 203 49.13 -20.79 -32.24
C VAL A 203 48.46 -19.81 -31.28
N LEU A 204 48.28 -18.55 -31.67
CA LEU A 204 47.59 -17.55 -30.84
C LEU A 204 46.13 -17.94 -30.59
N GLU A 205 45.40 -18.38 -31.62
CA GLU A 205 44.03 -18.89 -31.46
C GLU A 205 43.97 -20.10 -30.53
N LYS A 206 44.95 -21.01 -30.60
CA LYS A 206 45.06 -22.13 -29.67
C LYS A 206 45.40 -21.70 -28.25
N ILE A 207 46.21 -20.66 -28.06
CA ILE A 207 46.51 -20.11 -26.74
C ILE A 207 45.26 -19.44 -26.17
N LEU A 208 44.56 -18.61 -26.93
CA LEU A 208 43.30 -17.97 -26.50
C LEU A 208 42.21 -19.00 -26.21
N GLN A 209 42.07 -20.04 -27.04
CA GLN A 209 41.16 -21.16 -26.76
C GLN A 209 41.58 -21.99 -25.56
N LYS A 210 42.89 -22.06 -25.26
CA LYS A 210 43.41 -22.77 -24.09
C LYS A 210 43.25 -21.93 -22.83
N GLU A 211 43.46 -20.62 -22.87
CA GLU A 211 43.23 -19.70 -21.77
C GLU A 211 41.74 -19.54 -21.46
N ALA A 212 40.87 -19.49 -22.48
CA ALA A 212 39.42 -19.56 -22.29
C ALA A 212 38.97 -20.88 -21.61
N LYS A 213 39.78 -21.95 -21.73
CA LYS A 213 39.57 -23.23 -21.04
C LYS A 213 40.31 -23.33 -19.70
N GLN A 214 41.38 -22.57 -19.51
CA GLN A 214 42.29 -22.65 -18.36
C GLN A 214 41.94 -21.64 -17.27
N ASN A 215 41.31 -20.50 -17.63
CA ASN A 215 40.60 -19.61 -16.70
C ASN A 215 39.21 -20.14 -16.34
N GLY A 216 38.97 -21.44 -16.58
CA GLY A 216 37.92 -22.18 -15.92
C GLY A 216 38.12 -22.10 -14.42
N PHE A 217 37.28 -21.25 -13.80
CA PHE A 217 36.39 -21.69 -12.72
C PHE A 217 36.40 -23.22 -12.60
N ILE A 218 36.83 -23.68 -11.42
CA ILE A 218 37.09 -25.06 -11.03
C ILE A 218 36.19 -26.06 -11.77
N ASP A 219 36.79 -26.89 -12.61
CA ASP A 219 36.17 -28.13 -13.07
C ASP A 219 37.17 -29.28 -12.96
N GLY A 220 36.86 -30.22 -12.07
CA GLY A 220 37.63 -31.41 -11.80
C GLY A 220 36.87 -32.66 -12.21
N LYS A 221 37.31 -33.28 -13.31
CA LYS A 221 37.11 -34.70 -13.71
C LYS A 221 35.66 -35.14 -14.04
N PRO A 222 35.40 -35.72 -15.23
CA PRO A 222 34.05 -36.02 -15.70
C PRO A 222 33.49 -37.29 -15.03
N ARG A 223 32.70 -37.08 -13.99
CA ARG A 223 31.40 -37.76 -13.88
C ARG A 223 30.37 -36.75 -14.36
N SER A 224 29.68 -37.10 -15.43
CA SER A 224 28.66 -36.32 -16.14
C SER A 224 27.76 -35.45 -15.25
N SER A 225 27.78 -34.12 -15.45
CA SER A 225 26.79 -33.14 -14.97
C SER A 225 26.90 -31.89 -15.87
N SER A 226 25.94 -31.44 -16.68
CA SER A 226 24.50 -31.14 -16.47
C SER A 226 24.20 -29.94 -15.56
N GLY A 227 24.85 -28.79 -15.80
CA GLY A 227 24.64 -27.57 -15.00
C GLY A 227 23.86 -26.46 -15.71
N GLU A 228 24.24 -26.08 -16.93
CA GLU A 228 23.53 -25.01 -17.68
C GLU A 228 22.40 -25.53 -18.56
N ASP A 229 22.40 -26.83 -18.89
CA ASP A 229 21.24 -27.53 -19.44
C ASP A 229 20.19 -27.90 -18.37
N ASP A 230 20.42 -27.59 -17.09
CA ASP A 230 19.49 -27.91 -15.98
C ASP A 230 18.76 -26.68 -15.42
N LEU A 231 18.98 -25.49 -16.02
CA LEU A 231 18.07 -24.37 -15.87
C LEU A 231 16.76 -24.72 -16.57
N MET A 232 15.87 -25.28 -15.75
CA MET A 232 14.54 -25.72 -16.12
C MET A 232 13.59 -24.56 -15.90
N LEU A 233 13.24 -23.85 -16.96
CA LEU A 233 12.16 -22.87 -16.94
C LEU A 233 10.85 -23.61 -17.19
N SER A 234 9.88 -23.43 -16.30
CA SER A 234 8.53 -23.90 -16.59
C SER A 234 7.94 -23.04 -17.71
N CYS A 235 7.56 -23.66 -18.83
CA CYS A 235 6.81 -22.99 -19.88
C CYS A 235 5.58 -22.32 -19.27
N THR A 236 5.37 -21.03 -19.49
CA THR A 236 4.18 -20.34 -18.97
C THR A 236 2.89 -20.86 -19.61
N LEU A 237 2.98 -21.47 -20.79
CA LEU A 237 1.85 -22.00 -21.56
C LEU A 237 1.49 -23.46 -21.19
N CYS A 238 2.46 -24.38 -21.11
CA CYS A 238 2.16 -25.80 -20.86
C CYS A 238 2.71 -26.36 -19.52
N SER A 239 3.44 -25.54 -18.75
CA SER A 239 4.09 -25.92 -17.48
C SER A 239 5.10 -27.06 -17.54
N GLU A 240 5.43 -27.55 -18.73
CA GLU A 240 6.55 -28.47 -18.92
C GLU A 240 7.83 -27.76 -18.50
N LYS A 241 8.68 -28.46 -17.75
CA LYS A 241 9.99 -27.94 -17.37
C LYS A 241 10.87 -28.05 -18.61
N ILE A 242 11.14 -26.91 -19.22
CA ILE A 242 11.93 -26.82 -20.44
C ILE A 242 13.32 -26.37 -20.05
N ARG A 243 14.33 -27.03 -20.62
CA ARG A 243 15.69 -26.53 -20.54
C ARG A 243 15.78 -25.20 -21.29
N VAL A 244 16.53 -24.23 -20.77
CA VAL A 244 16.71 -22.92 -21.44
C VAL A 244 17.16 -23.08 -22.90
N SER A 245 17.97 -24.10 -23.20
CA SER A 245 18.42 -24.44 -24.55
C SER A 245 17.30 -24.92 -25.49
N GLU A 246 16.20 -25.44 -24.95
CA GLU A 246 15.02 -25.92 -25.68
C GLU A 246 13.87 -24.90 -25.70
N LEU A 247 13.99 -23.78 -24.97
CA LEU A 247 12.93 -22.79 -24.80
C LEU A 247 12.44 -22.21 -26.14
N ALA A 248 13.35 -21.93 -27.08
CA ALA A 248 12.99 -21.38 -28.38
C ALA A 248 12.25 -22.39 -29.28
N SER A 249 12.65 -23.67 -29.25
CA SER A 249 11.96 -24.74 -29.99
C SER A 249 10.62 -25.08 -29.35
N HIS A 250 10.58 -25.16 -28.02
CA HIS A 250 9.37 -25.44 -27.28
C HIS A 250 8.36 -24.29 -27.41
N SER A 251 8.79 -23.03 -27.35
CA SER A 251 7.94 -21.86 -27.60
C SER A 251 7.29 -21.92 -28.99
N ARG A 252 8.03 -22.28 -30.05
CA ARG A 252 7.46 -22.44 -31.40
C ARG A 252 6.43 -23.57 -31.49
N ILE A 253 6.65 -24.68 -30.81
CA ILE A 253 5.72 -25.82 -30.81
C ILE A 253 4.49 -25.51 -29.97
N CYS A 254 4.68 -24.89 -28.81
CA CYS A 254 3.62 -24.53 -27.87
C CYS A 254 2.72 -23.42 -28.44
N SER A 255 3.27 -22.49 -29.22
CA SER A 255 2.51 -21.45 -29.93
C SER A 255 1.84 -21.94 -31.22
N ALA A 256 2.24 -23.09 -31.78
CA ALA A 256 1.69 -23.62 -33.04
C ALA A 256 0.55 -24.65 -32.84
N GLN A 257 0.26 -25.08 -31.61
CA GLN A 257 -0.79 -26.05 -31.31
C GLN A 257 -2.20 -25.45 -31.12
N ASP A 258 -2.38 -24.14 -31.32
CA ASP A 258 -3.68 -23.44 -31.25
C ASP A 258 -4.65 -23.74 -32.42
N GLY A 259 -4.35 -24.76 -33.24
CA GLY A 259 -5.22 -25.21 -34.33
C GLY A 259 -6.19 -26.32 -33.91
N HIS A 260 -7.38 -25.94 -33.43
CA HIS A 260 -8.61 -26.75 -33.45
C HIS A 260 -8.52 -28.20 -32.94
N ALA A 261 -8.39 -28.40 -31.62
CA ALA A 261 -8.93 -29.60 -30.96
C ALA A 261 -9.11 -29.33 -29.46
N LYS A 262 -10.20 -29.89 -28.88
CA LYS A 262 -10.66 -29.83 -27.49
C LYS A 262 -9.56 -29.60 -26.43
N PRO A 263 -9.86 -28.86 -25.33
CA PRO A 263 -8.89 -28.56 -24.27
C PRO A 263 -8.25 -29.85 -23.74
N LYS A 264 -6.93 -29.98 -23.93
CA LYS A 264 -6.15 -31.12 -23.42
C LYS A 264 -5.82 -30.89 -21.95
N LEU A 265 -6.64 -31.51 -21.11
CA LEU A 265 -6.31 -31.89 -19.74
C LEU A 265 -5.02 -32.71 -19.71
N THR A 266 -3.90 -32.07 -19.39
CA THR A 266 -2.62 -32.74 -19.15
C THR A 266 -2.51 -33.08 -17.66
N LYS A 267 -2.57 -34.37 -17.35
CA LYS A 267 -2.29 -34.91 -16.01
C LYS A 267 -0.78 -35.08 -15.84
N GLN A 268 -0.17 -34.36 -14.88
CA GLN A 268 0.97 -34.79 -14.00
C GLN A 268 1.57 -33.59 -13.22
N PRO A 269 2.39 -33.80 -12.15
CA PRO A 269 2.45 -34.89 -11.17
C PRO A 269 1.88 -34.44 -9.80
N SER A 270 1.56 -35.41 -8.94
CA SER A 270 1.00 -35.23 -7.59
C SER A 270 1.75 -34.20 -6.75
N THR A 271 1.02 -33.20 -6.28
CA THR A 271 1.47 -32.14 -5.36
C THR A 271 1.87 -32.72 -4.00
N PRO A 272 2.99 -32.28 -3.40
CA PRO A 272 3.32 -32.61 -2.01
C PRO A 272 2.31 -31.95 -1.08
N SER A 273 1.78 -32.72 -0.11
CA SER A 273 0.64 -32.37 0.76
C SER A 273 0.92 -31.32 1.84
N GLY A 274 1.72 -30.29 1.53
CA GLY A 274 2.12 -29.26 2.49
C GLY A 274 2.37 -27.88 1.89
N SER A 275 1.96 -27.63 0.64
CA SER A 275 2.03 -26.28 0.07
C SER A 275 0.95 -25.37 0.69
N PRO A 276 1.28 -24.13 1.08
CA PRO A 276 0.29 -23.19 1.59
C PRO A 276 -0.81 -22.94 0.55
N ASP A 277 -2.05 -22.84 1.02
CA ASP A 277 -3.25 -22.50 0.23
C ASP A 277 -3.01 -21.27 -0.66
N MET A 278 -2.66 -21.52 -1.91
CA MET A 278 -2.28 -20.50 -2.88
C MET A 278 -3.27 -20.49 -4.05
N LEU A 279 -3.80 -19.31 -4.35
CA LEU A 279 -4.52 -18.97 -5.58
C LEU A 279 -3.81 -17.77 -6.21
N ARG A 280 -3.29 -17.92 -7.43
CA ARG A 280 -2.66 -16.84 -8.20
C ARG A 280 -3.32 -16.78 -9.57
N VAL A 281 -3.66 -15.57 -9.99
CA VAL A 281 -4.26 -15.33 -11.29
C VAL A 281 -3.44 -14.30 -12.04
N ASN A 282 -3.19 -14.55 -13.32
CA ASN A 282 -2.54 -13.63 -14.23
C ASN A 282 -3.47 -13.29 -15.39
N VAL A 283 -3.59 -12.02 -15.71
CA VAL A 283 -4.33 -11.50 -16.86
C VAL A 283 -3.34 -11.11 -17.94
N THR A 284 -3.54 -11.65 -19.12
CA THR A 284 -2.71 -11.40 -20.30
C THR A 284 -3.59 -11.11 -21.50
N TYR A 285 -2.99 -10.61 -22.58
CA TYR A 285 -3.67 -10.27 -23.81
C TYR A 285 -2.81 -10.69 -25.00
N SER A 286 -3.44 -11.28 -26.01
CA SER A 286 -2.81 -11.78 -27.24
C SER A 286 -3.55 -11.29 -28.49
N GLU A 287 -2.96 -11.46 -29.67
CA GLU A 287 -3.58 -11.05 -30.95
C GLU A 287 -4.90 -11.78 -31.25
N THR A 288 -5.06 -13.01 -30.76
CA THR A 288 -6.33 -13.74 -30.84
C THR A 288 -7.40 -13.14 -29.93
N ASP A 289 -6.98 -12.53 -28.82
CA ASP A 289 -7.86 -11.89 -27.85
C ASP A 289 -8.37 -10.54 -28.36
N GLU A 290 -7.57 -9.84 -29.18
CA GLU A 290 -7.96 -8.61 -29.86
C GLU A 290 -9.14 -8.80 -30.80
N LYS A 291 -9.14 -9.89 -31.57
CA LYS A 291 -10.25 -10.21 -32.48
C LYS A 291 -11.56 -10.52 -31.75
N ASN A 292 -11.46 -11.03 -30.52
CA ASN A 292 -12.60 -11.49 -29.73
C ASN A 292 -12.99 -10.51 -28.61
N GLU A 293 -12.26 -9.39 -28.45
CA GLU A 293 -12.42 -8.43 -27.35
C GLU A 293 -12.38 -9.11 -25.96
N THR A 294 -11.47 -10.07 -25.79
CA THR A 294 -11.32 -10.83 -24.55
C THR A 294 -9.94 -10.65 -23.92
N PHE A 295 -9.75 -11.22 -22.74
CA PHE A 295 -8.51 -11.24 -21.97
C PHE A 295 -8.27 -12.68 -21.51
N LYS A 296 -7.04 -13.16 -21.69
CA LYS A 296 -6.61 -14.48 -21.25
C LYS A 296 -6.30 -14.46 -19.76
N VAL A 297 -7.10 -15.19 -18.99
CA VAL A 297 -6.99 -15.34 -17.53
C VAL A 297 -6.39 -16.70 -17.23
N VAL A 298 -5.18 -16.70 -16.67
CA VAL A 298 -4.44 -17.91 -16.30
C VAL A 298 -4.43 -18.05 -14.78
N THR A 299 -5.08 -19.11 -14.28
CA THR A 299 -5.22 -19.39 -12.85
C THR A 299 -4.30 -20.52 -12.45
N LYS A 300 -3.46 -20.30 -11.43
CA LYS A 300 -2.62 -21.32 -10.79
C LYS A 300 -3.04 -21.47 -9.34
N THR A 301 -3.37 -22.67 -8.93
CA THR A 301 -3.93 -22.91 -7.59
C THR A 301 -3.46 -24.22 -6.97
N THR A 302 -3.42 -24.22 -5.64
CA THR A 302 -3.21 -25.41 -4.79
C THR A 302 -4.41 -25.65 -3.88
N LEU A 303 -5.45 -24.82 -4.01
CA LEU A 303 -6.64 -24.92 -3.18
C LEU A 303 -7.44 -26.20 -3.51
N PRO A 304 -7.99 -26.89 -2.50
CA PRO A 304 -8.65 -28.19 -2.68
C PRO A 304 -10.00 -28.10 -3.38
N ASN A 305 -10.61 -26.92 -3.47
CA ASN A 305 -11.87 -26.69 -4.18
C ASN A 305 -11.71 -26.62 -5.70
N TYR A 306 -10.48 -26.60 -6.22
CA TYR A 306 -10.20 -26.63 -7.66
C TYR A 306 -9.79 -28.04 -8.09
N GLU A 307 -10.39 -28.52 -9.18
CA GLU A 307 -10.11 -29.86 -9.72
C GLU A 307 -8.69 -29.96 -10.34
N PHE A 308 -8.20 -28.87 -10.94
CA PHE A 308 -6.93 -28.80 -11.63
C PHE A 308 -6.03 -27.69 -11.05
N PRO A 309 -4.70 -27.87 -11.07
CA PRO A 309 -3.78 -26.85 -10.56
C PRO A 309 -3.60 -25.65 -11.50
N LEU A 310 -4.06 -25.77 -12.75
CA LEU A 310 -3.92 -24.76 -13.80
C LEU A 310 -5.23 -24.68 -14.60
N TYR A 311 -5.75 -23.47 -14.76
CA TYR A 311 -6.84 -23.16 -15.68
C TYR A 311 -6.44 -22.02 -16.61
N GLU A 312 -6.99 -22.05 -17.81
CA GLU A 312 -6.86 -20.98 -18.80
C GLU A 312 -8.24 -20.71 -19.39
N VAL A 313 -8.72 -19.48 -19.23
CA VAL A 313 -10.04 -19.05 -19.71
C VAL A 313 -9.94 -17.67 -20.36
N HIS A 314 -10.83 -17.38 -21.30
CA HIS A 314 -10.89 -16.09 -21.99
C HIS A 314 -12.14 -15.33 -21.55
N ARG A 315 -11.96 -14.12 -21.02
CA ARG A 315 -13.03 -13.31 -20.42
C ARG A 315 -13.10 -11.92 -21.06
N SER A 316 -14.31 -11.47 -21.38
CA SER A 316 -14.55 -10.11 -21.86
C SER A 316 -14.58 -9.13 -20.68
N GLU A 317 -14.46 -7.83 -20.95
CA GLU A 317 -14.64 -6.77 -19.95
C GLU A 317 -16.01 -6.89 -19.23
N ALA A 318 -17.07 -7.23 -19.96
CA ALA A 318 -18.39 -7.44 -19.39
C ALA A 318 -18.47 -8.63 -18.40
N HIS A 319 -17.59 -9.63 -18.54
CA HIS A 319 -17.50 -10.73 -17.57
C HIS A 319 -16.87 -10.26 -16.25
N PHE A 320 -15.89 -9.35 -16.30
CA PHE A 320 -15.29 -8.76 -15.10
C PHE A 320 -16.28 -7.85 -14.36
N GLU A 321 -17.00 -7.00 -15.10
CA GLU A 321 -18.06 -6.15 -14.54
C GLU A 321 -19.17 -7.01 -13.89
N TRP A 322 -19.56 -8.11 -14.54
CA TRP A 322 -20.53 -9.05 -13.97
C TRP A 322 -20.02 -9.71 -12.69
N LEU A 323 -18.77 -10.18 -12.67
CA LEU A 323 -18.19 -10.82 -11.48
C LEU A 323 -18.19 -9.85 -10.29
N GLN A 324 -17.77 -8.60 -10.52
CA GLN A 324 -17.76 -7.57 -9.47
C GLN A 324 -19.17 -7.36 -8.90
N ALA A 325 -20.18 -7.22 -9.76
CA ALA A 325 -21.56 -7.02 -9.32
C ALA A 325 -22.12 -8.24 -8.59
N ALA A 326 -21.89 -9.45 -9.11
CA ALA A 326 -22.37 -10.70 -8.52
C ALA A 326 -21.76 -10.95 -7.12
N MET A 327 -20.48 -10.63 -6.94
CA MET A 327 -19.82 -10.72 -5.63
C MET A 327 -20.35 -9.65 -4.67
N GLN A 328 -20.57 -8.42 -5.15
CA GLN A 328 -21.10 -7.34 -4.31
C GLN A 328 -22.51 -7.63 -3.77
N ASP A 329 -23.34 -8.33 -4.55
CA ASP A 329 -24.68 -8.75 -4.14
C ASP A 329 -24.68 -9.95 -3.19
N SER A 330 -23.74 -10.88 -3.38
CA SER A 330 -23.67 -12.12 -2.59
C SER A 330 -22.94 -11.96 -1.26
N LEU A 331 -22.03 -10.99 -1.15
CA LEU A 331 -21.19 -10.72 0.02
C LEU A 331 -21.26 -9.23 0.42
N PRO A 332 -22.43 -8.71 0.84
CA PRO A 332 -22.62 -7.30 1.19
C PRO A 332 -21.76 -6.84 2.39
N GLU A 333 -21.37 -7.77 3.26
CA GLU A 333 -20.52 -7.54 4.44
C GLU A 333 -19.02 -7.42 4.11
N ARG A 334 -18.62 -7.64 2.84
CA ARG A 334 -17.23 -7.60 2.40
C ARG A 334 -16.93 -6.40 1.51
N ILE A 335 -15.68 -5.99 1.46
CA ILE A 335 -15.18 -4.95 0.55
C ILE A 335 -14.77 -5.62 -0.75
N VAL A 336 -15.74 -5.75 -1.67
CA VAL A 336 -15.44 -6.23 -3.03
C VAL A 336 -14.66 -5.15 -3.77
N PRO A 337 -13.46 -5.46 -4.30
CA PRO A 337 -12.65 -4.47 -5.01
C PRO A 337 -13.44 -3.85 -6.17
N PRO A 338 -13.46 -2.51 -6.32
CA PRO A 338 -14.08 -1.88 -7.46
C PRO A 338 -13.27 -2.11 -8.74
N LEU A 339 -13.95 -1.95 -9.87
CA LEU A 339 -13.34 -2.06 -11.20
C LEU A 339 -13.32 -0.67 -11.85
N VAL A 340 -12.14 -0.06 -11.93
CA VAL A 340 -12.01 1.27 -12.54
C VAL A 340 -11.98 1.16 -14.07
N LYS A 341 -12.79 1.98 -14.76
CA LYS A 341 -12.80 1.99 -16.22
C LYS A 341 -11.52 2.59 -16.76
N GLN A 342 -10.86 1.84 -17.65
CA GLN A 342 -9.59 2.23 -18.28
C GLN A 342 -9.78 2.37 -19.79
N THR A 343 -9.17 3.40 -20.38
CA THR A 343 -9.27 3.67 -21.83
C THR A 343 -8.21 2.93 -22.63
N SER A 344 -7.01 2.75 -22.07
CA SER A 344 -5.91 2.05 -22.72
C SER A 344 -5.96 0.54 -22.45
N LEU A 345 -5.54 -0.27 -23.43
CA LEU A 345 -5.47 -1.73 -23.30
C LEU A 345 -4.56 -2.15 -22.13
N ASN A 346 -3.38 -1.54 -22.01
CA ASN A 346 -2.45 -1.82 -20.92
C ASN A 346 -3.03 -1.43 -19.56
N GLY A 347 -3.77 -0.31 -19.50
CA GLY A 347 -4.53 0.09 -18.31
C GLY A 347 -5.57 -0.94 -17.92
N LYS A 348 -6.36 -1.45 -18.89
CA LYS A 348 -7.35 -2.51 -18.65
C LYS A 348 -6.71 -3.78 -18.09
N ILE A 349 -5.62 -4.26 -18.70
CA ILE A 349 -4.91 -5.46 -18.23
C ILE A 349 -4.42 -5.28 -16.79
N LYS A 350 -3.77 -4.15 -16.50
CA LYS A 350 -3.30 -3.84 -15.14
C LYS A 350 -4.44 -3.78 -14.13
N GLU A 351 -5.57 -3.16 -14.49
CA GLU A 351 -6.71 -3.05 -13.60
C GLU A 351 -7.38 -4.40 -13.34
N PHE A 352 -7.57 -5.23 -14.37
CA PHE A 352 -8.11 -6.58 -14.21
C PHE A 352 -7.18 -7.47 -13.38
N GLN A 353 -5.87 -7.34 -13.58
CA GLN A 353 -4.86 -8.01 -12.77
C GLN A 353 -4.96 -7.58 -11.30
N ARG A 354 -5.10 -6.28 -11.04
CA ARG A 354 -5.23 -5.73 -9.68
C ARG A 354 -6.51 -6.19 -9.00
N PHE A 355 -7.64 -6.08 -9.69
CA PHE A 355 -8.95 -6.54 -9.22
C PHE A 355 -8.91 -8.02 -8.78
N LEU A 356 -8.42 -8.91 -9.65
CA LEU A 356 -8.30 -10.33 -9.32
C LEU A 356 -7.25 -10.59 -8.22
N SER A 357 -6.14 -9.84 -8.20
CA SER A 357 -5.11 -9.95 -7.16
C SER A 357 -5.67 -9.63 -5.77
N ARG A 358 -6.46 -8.55 -5.65
CA ARG A 358 -7.15 -8.18 -4.40
C ARG A 358 -8.12 -9.27 -3.95
N ILE A 359 -8.94 -9.80 -4.86
CA ILE A 359 -9.87 -10.90 -4.57
C ILE A 359 -9.12 -12.16 -4.11
N CYS A 360 -8.08 -12.57 -4.82
CA CYS A 360 -7.32 -13.79 -4.51
C CYS A 360 -6.54 -13.68 -3.18
N ALA A 361 -6.14 -12.47 -2.79
CA ALA A 361 -5.48 -12.19 -1.52
C ALA A 361 -6.47 -12.16 -0.33
N HIS A 362 -7.77 -12.05 -0.59
CA HIS A 362 -8.78 -12.00 0.44
C HIS A 362 -9.19 -13.40 0.89
N LYS A 363 -9.35 -13.61 2.21
CA LYS A 363 -9.63 -14.91 2.81
C LYS A 363 -10.95 -15.52 2.32
N ASP A 364 -12.01 -14.72 2.30
CA ASP A 364 -13.36 -15.19 1.95
C ASP A 364 -13.66 -15.04 0.45
N LEU A 365 -13.40 -13.88 -0.17
CA LEU A 365 -13.62 -13.66 -1.61
C LEU A 365 -12.91 -14.69 -2.50
N LYS A 366 -11.71 -15.18 -2.15
CA LYS A 366 -10.98 -16.19 -2.94
C LYS A 366 -11.69 -17.55 -3.00
N ASN A 367 -12.61 -17.82 -2.07
CA ASN A 367 -13.35 -19.07 -1.98
C ASN A 367 -14.78 -18.92 -2.54
N ASP A 368 -15.11 -17.75 -3.09
CA ASP A 368 -16.45 -17.46 -3.60
C ASP A 368 -16.82 -18.34 -4.81
N GLY A 369 -18.09 -18.73 -4.88
CA GLY A 369 -18.60 -19.60 -5.94
C GLY A 369 -18.61 -18.93 -7.31
N TRP A 370 -18.86 -17.62 -7.37
CA TRP A 370 -18.83 -16.87 -8.63
C TRP A 370 -17.41 -16.69 -9.13
N LEU A 371 -16.45 -16.44 -8.24
CA LEU A 371 -15.03 -16.43 -8.61
C LEU A 371 -14.60 -17.79 -9.15
N HIS A 372 -14.96 -18.89 -8.48
CA HIS A 372 -14.64 -20.23 -8.97
C HIS A 372 -15.19 -20.45 -10.38
N LEU A 373 -16.48 -20.19 -10.61
CA LEU A 373 -17.10 -20.28 -11.94
C LEU A 373 -16.40 -19.37 -12.96
N PHE A 374 -16.05 -18.14 -12.58
CA PHE A 374 -15.34 -17.22 -13.45
C PHE A 374 -13.94 -17.71 -13.83
N LEU A 375 -13.23 -18.40 -12.95
CA LEU A 375 -11.86 -18.88 -13.22
C LEU A 375 -11.83 -20.24 -13.93
N THR A 376 -12.86 -21.07 -13.80
CA THR A 376 -12.86 -22.46 -14.32
C THR A 376 -13.91 -22.76 -15.37
N GLY A 377 -15.03 -22.02 -15.37
CA GLY A 377 -16.21 -22.33 -16.19
C GLY A 377 -16.09 -21.95 -17.65
N PHE A 378 -16.98 -22.47 -18.48
CA PHE A 378 -17.12 -22.03 -19.87
C PHE A 378 -17.92 -20.72 -19.96
N ASN A 379 -17.78 -19.99 -21.08
CA ASN A 379 -18.51 -18.73 -21.24
C ASN A 379 -20.04 -18.95 -21.25
N GLU A 380 -20.51 -20.07 -21.80
CA GLU A 380 -21.94 -20.42 -21.80
C GLU A 380 -22.49 -20.64 -20.39
N GLU A 381 -21.69 -21.23 -19.49
CA GLU A 381 -22.07 -21.43 -18.09
C GLU A 381 -22.14 -20.11 -17.33
N LEU A 382 -21.23 -19.18 -17.66
CA LEU A 382 -21.18 -17.84 -17.07
C LEU A 382 -22.37 -17.00 -17.52
N ASP A 383 -22.76 -17.07 -18.79
CA ASP A 383 -23.91 -16.38 -19.34
C ASP A 383 -25.24 -16.90 -18.77
N GLU A 384 -25.35 -18.22 -18.58
CA GLU A 384 -26.50 -18.82 -17.91
C GLU A 384 -26.57 -18.38 -16.43
N ALA A 385 -25.46 -18.41 -15.72
CA ALA A 385 -25.35 -17.91 -14.35
C ALA A 385 -25.75 -16.44 -14.22
N LYS A 386 -25.30 -15.60 -15.15
CA LYS A 386 -25.68 -14.18 -15.25
C LYS A 386 -27.18 -14.03 -15.44
N THR A 387 -27.76 -14.77 -16.37
CA THR A 387 -29.21 -14.75 -16.64
C THR A 387 -30.02 -15.18 -15.41
N GLN A 388 -29.54 -16.17 -14.66
CA GLN A 388 -30.19 -16.60 -13.42
C GLN A 388 -30.12 -15.54 -12.31
N LEU A 389 -28.99 -14.86 -12.17
CA LEU A 389 -28.83 -13.76 -11.21
C LEU A 389 -29.77 -12.60 -11.55
N ASP A 390 -29.85 -12.20 -12.82
CA ASP A 390 -30.73 -11.11 -13.26
C ASP A 390 -32.21 -11.42 -13.02
N ARG A 391 -32.63 -12.68 -13.22
CA ARG A 391 -33.99 -13.14 -12.88
C ARG A 391 -34.29 -13.06 -11.37
N ARG A 392 -33.31 -13.37 -10.53
CA ARG A 392 -33.44 -13.26 -9.06
C ARG A 392 -33.58 -11.79 -8.64
N LYS A 393 -32.79 -10.89 -9.22
CA LYS A 393 -32.88 -9.45 -8.97
C LYS A 393 -34.26 -8.89 -9.32
N ALA A 394 -34.77 -9.23 -10.51
CA ALA A 394 -36.11 -8.80 -10.96
C ALA A 394 -37.25 -9.32 -10.07
N SER A 395 -37.03 -10.41 -9.32
CA SER A 395 -38.02 -10.97 -8.40
C SER A 395 -37.97 -10.35 -7.00
N THR A 396 -36.91 -9.60 -6.67
CA THR A 396 -36.64 -9.04 -5.34
C THR A 396 -36.91 -7.53 -5.31
N ASP A 397 -37.98 -7.09 -5.98
CA ASP A 397 -38.31 -5.66 -6.21
C ASP A 397 -38.96 -4.96 -4.98
N GLY A 398 -38.66 -5.46 -3.79
CA GLY A 398 -39.02 -4.83 -2.52
C GLY A 398 -37.79 -4.19 -1.90
N ALA A 399 -37.33 -3.07 -2.44
CA ALA A 399 -36.27 -2.30 -1.81
C ALA A 399 -36.67 -2.00 -0.35
N PRO A 400 -35.88 -2.41 0.66
CA PRO A 400 -36.18 -2.07 2.03
C PRO A 400 -36.27 -0.54 2.13
N GLN A 401 -37.33 -0.02 2.73
CA GLN A 401 -37.43 1.41 3.04
C GLN A 401 -36.20 1.76 3.87
N ILE A 402 -35.31 2.59 3.31
CA ILE A 402 -34.17 3.14 4.02
C ILE A 402 -34.74 4.16 5.00
N ILE A 403 -34.76 3.78 6.28
CA ILE A 403 -35.22 4.64 7.35
C ILE A 403 -33.99 5.36 7.90
N SER A 404 -33.73 6.55 7.36
CA SER A 404 -32.62 7.39 7.80
C SER A 404 -33.16 8.52 8.68
N ASP A 405 -33.54 8.17 9.91
CA ASP A 405 -33.68 9.15 10.98
C ASP A 405 -32.38 9.10 11.78
N ARG A 406 -31.40 9.91 11.34
CA ARG A 406 -30.06 9.96 11.93
C ARG A 406 -30.16 10.40 13.39
N GLN A 407 -30.15 9.46 14.32
CA GLN A 407 -29.87 9.76 15.72
C GLN A 407 -28.42 10.24 15.86
N GLY A 408 -28.17 11.12 16.83
CA GLY A 408 -26.82 11.65 17.08
C GLY A 408 -25.87 10.54 17.47
N TYR A 409 -25.06 10.05 16.52
CA TYR A 409 -24.02 9.07 16.80
C TYR A 409 -22.97 9.65 17.74
N ASP A 410 -22.42 8.81 18.61
CA ASP A 410 -21.25 9.19 19.40
C ASP A 410 -20.06 9.44 18.45
N PRO A 411 -19.54 10.67 18.37
CA PRO A 411 -18.39 10.99 17.52
C PRO A 411 -17.12 10.22 17.95
N ASN A 412 -17.11 9.61 19.13
CA ASN A 412 -16.01 8.79 19.62
C ASN A 412 -16.11 7.31 19.25
N ALA A 413 -17.21 6.85 18.67
CA ALA A 413 -17.41 5.47 18.28
C ALA A 413 -16.34 5.01 17.26
N PRO A 414 -15.76 3.80 17.41
CA PRO A 414 -14.70 3.31 16.52
C PRO A 414 -15.08 3.30 15.03
N VAL A 415 -16.31 2.90 14.70
CA VAL A 415 -16.85 2.84 13.33
C VAL A 415 -16.85 4.24 12.71
N TYR A 416 -17.34 5.25 13.45
CA TYR A 416 -17.39 6.63 12.99
C TYR A 416 -15.99 7.24 12.82
N LYS A 417 -15.06 6.95 13.73
CA LYS A 417 -13.65 7.35 13.60
C LYS A 417 -13.01 6.73 12.35
N CYS A 418 -13.26 5.45 12.10
CA CYS A 418 -12.75 4.74 10.93
C CYS A 418 -13.32 5.33 9.62
N LYS A 419 -14.62 5.64 9.59
CA LYS A 419 -15.26 6.30 8.46
C LYS A 419 -14.64 7.66 8.15
N ARG A 420 -14.49 8.53 9.16
CA ARG A 420 -13.84 9.84 9.01
C ARG A 420 -12.40 9.74 8.53
N TYR A 421 -11.67 8.71 8.96
CA TYR A 421 -10.33 8.44 8.45
C TYR A 421 -10.36 8.11 6.95
N PHE A 422 -11.24 7.22 6.50
CA PHE A 422 -11.34 6.90 5.06
C PHE A 422 -11.85 8.06 4.22
N GLU A 423 -12.80 8.87 4.71
CA GLU A 423 -13.25 10.10 4.04
C GLU A 423 -12.09 11.10 3.86
N SER A 424 -11.30 11.30 4.93
CA SER A 424 -10.12 12.17 4.86
C SER A 424 -9.06 11.61 3.92
N LEU A 425 -8.82 10.29 3.94
CA LEU A 425 -7.85 9.65 3.06
C LEU A 425 -8.28 9.74 1.59
N HIS A 426 -9.55 9.46 1.31
CA HIS A 426 -10.13 9.59 -0.03
C HIS A 426 -9.98 11.02 -0.56
N THR A 427 -10.28 12.02 0.27
CA THR A 427 -10.11 13.44 -0.09
C THR A 427 -8.65 13.78 -0.39
N ASN A 428 -7.71 13.31 0.43
CA ASN A 428 -6.29 13.56 0.25
C ASN A 428 -5.72 12.86 -1.00
N LEU A 429 -6.13 11.61 -1.24
CA LEU A 429 -5.73 10.87 -2.44
C LEU A 429 -6.32 11.51 -3.70
N GLN A 430 -7.59 11.93 -3.66
CA GLN A 430 -8.19 12.65 -4.78
C GLN A 430 -7.47 13.96 -5.06
N GLY A 431 -7.15 14.75 -4.02
CA GLY A 431 -6.36 15.98 -4.19
C GLY A 431 -4.96 15.72 -4.78
N LEU A 432 -4.31 14.63 -4.39
CA LEU A 432 -3.03 14.21 -4.99
C LEU A 432 -3.20 13.81 -6.47
N ILE A 433 -4.23 13.01 -6.79
CA ILE A 433 -4.56 12.59 -8.15
C ILE A 433 -4.83 13.82 -9.02
N ASP A 434 -5.68 14.74 -8.56
CA ASP A 434 -6.02 15.97 -9.27
C ASP A 434 -4.79 16.85 -9.50
N GLN A 435 -3.89 16.95 -8.51
CA GLN A 435 -2.65 17.71 -8.65
C GLN A 435 -1.68 17.06 -9.64
N LEU A 436 -1.54 15.73 -9.61
CA LEU A 436 -0.71 14.99 -10.58
C LEU A 436 -1.29 15.10 -11.98
N GLN A 437 -2.60 14.91 -12.13
CA GLN A 437 -3.32 15.08 -13.39
C GLN A 437 -3.19 16.50 -13.90
N THR A 438 -3.38 17.52 -13.06
CA THR A 438 -3.19 18.93 -13.44
C THR A 438 -1.74 19.17 -13.87
N THR A 439 -0.75 18.66 -13.12
CA THR A 439 0.66 18.74 -13.52
C THR A 439 0.90 18.02 -14.85
N MET A 440 0.16 16.96 -15.18
CA MET A 440 0.24 16.21 -16.44
C MET A 440 -0.58 16.82 -17.60
N GLU A 441 -1.69 17.48 -17.32
CA GLU A 441 -2.66 18.03 -18.27
C GLU A 441 -2.47 19.52 -18.49
N GLU A 442 -1.78 20.22 -17.58
CA GLU A 442 -1.27 21.58 -17.79
C GLU A 442 -0.44 21.52 -19.06
N LYS A 443 -1.13 21.72 -20.17
CA LYS A 443 -0.61 22.35 -21.36
C LYS A 443 -0.01 23.60 -20.78
N ILE A 444 1.29 23.57 -20.44
CA ILE A 444 2.10 24.77 -20.38
C ILE A 444 1.60 25.54 -21.61
N PRO A 445 0.88 26.67 -21.43
CA PRO A 445 0.27 27.36 -22.54
C PRO A 445 1.33 27.46 -23.62
N GLU A 446 0.99 27.24 -24.87
CA GLU A 446 1.96 27.29 -25.97
C GLU A 446 2.82 28.58 -25.90
N VAL A 447 2.23 29.63 -25.30
CA VAL A 447 2.86 30.88 -24.86
C VAL A 447 3.96 30.71 -23.79
N GLN A 448 3.77 30.00 -22.67
CA GLN A 448 4.84 29.71 -21.71
C GLN A 448 5.87 28.70 -22.23
N ARG A 449 5.47 27.80 -23.13
CA ARG A 449 6.41 26.92 -23.84
C ARG A 449 7.25 27.71 -24.85
N SER A 450 6.74 28.85 -25.34
CA SER A 450 7.46 29.83 -26.16
C SER A 450 8.32 30.83 -25.37
N GLU A 451 8.13 30.93 -24.04
CA GLU A 451 8.87 31.86 -23.16
C GLU A 451 9.92 31.17 -22.27
N GLY A 452 9.99 29.84 -22.25
CA GLY A 452 11.01 29.09 -21.51
C GLY A 452 12.43 29.34 -22.03
N LEU A 453 13.43 29.27 -21.14
CA LEU A 453 14.86 29.46 -21.47
C LEU A 453 15.32 28.62 -22.68
N GLY A 454 14.77 27.42 -22.85
CA GLY A 454 15.08 26.53 -23.98
C GLY A 454 14.83 27.16 -25.35
N VAL A 455 13.80 28.00 -25.50
CA VAL A 455 13.46 28.64 -26.78
C VAL A 455 14.52 29.67 -27.18
N TRP A 456 15.05 30.39 -26.21
CA TRP A 456 16.12 31.36 -26.45
C TRP A 456 17.42 30.68 -26.84
N PHE A 457 17.77 29.57 -26.18
CA PHE A 457 18.91 28.75 -26.60
C PHE A 457 18.72 28.17 -28.01
N LYS A 458 17.50 27.77 -28.36
CA LYS A 458 17.19 27.34 -29.72
C LYS A 458 17.35 28.48 -30.73
N ALA A 459 16.83 29.66 -30.42
CA ALA A 459 16.95 30.84 -31.30
C ALA A 459 18.42 31.25 -31.51
N ILE A 460 19.26 31.15 -30.47
CA ILE A 460 20.71 31.35 -30.59
C ILE A 460 21.32 30.29 -31.52
N ALA A 461 20.96 29.02 -31.35
CA ALA A 461 21.46 27.95 -32.21
C ALA A 461 21.04 28.13 -33.68
N ASP A 462 19.78 28.46 -33.92
CA ASP A 462 19.21 28.65 -35.27
C ASP A 462 19.78 29.89 -35.96
N GLY A 463 20.22 30.90 -35.19
CA GLY A 463 20.86 32.13 -35.70
C GLY A 463 22.34 31.98 -36.05
N GLU A 464 23.00 30.91 -35.61
CA GLU A 464 24.42 30.66 -35.87
C GLU A 464 24.63 30.02 -37.27
N PRO A 465 25.60 30.52 -38.06
CA PRO A 465 25.90 29.96 -39.38
C PRO A 465 26.66 28.62 -39.25
N THR A 466 26.40 27.65 -40.13
CA THR A 466 27.11 26.33 -40.18
C THR A 466 27.08 25.56 -38.84
N GLU A 467 27.93 24.54 -38.63
CA GLU A 467 28.02 23.76 -37.37
C GLU A 467 29.05 24.38 -36.42
N THR A 468 28.78 25.60 -35.92
CA THR A 468 29.66 26.27 -34.94
C THR A 468 29.52 25.65 -33.55
N TYR A 469 30.55 25.85 -32.73
CA TYR A 469 30.50 25.48 -31.31
C TYR A 469 29.27 26.05 -30.58
N LEU A 470 28.98 27.34 -30.80
CA LEU A 470 27.88 28.03 -30.12
C LEU A 470 26.53 27.46 -30.55
N LYS A 471 26.38 27.06 -31.82
CA LYS A 471 25.20 26.36 -32.32
C LYS A 471 25.00 25.04 -31.61
N THR A 472 26.03 24.18 -31.57
CA THR A 472 25.93 22.85 -30.95
C THR A 472 25.65 22.95 -29.46
N ALA A 473 26.34 23.85 -28.73
CA ALA A 473 26.13 24.04 -27.30
C ALA A 473 24.73 24.60 -26.98
N SER A 474 24.27 25.60 -27.74
CA SER A 474 22.94 26.21 -27.53
C SER A 474 21.81 25.26 -27.93
N ALA A 475 21.98 24.46 -28.99
CA ALA A 475 21.03 23.41 -29.35
C ALA A 475 20.92 22.35 -28.24
N ALA A 476 22.06 21.92 -27.67
CA ALA A 476 22.07 20.97 -26.56
C ALA A 476 21.41 21.52 -25.29
N LEU A 477 21.67 22.79 -24.94
CA LEU A 477 20.97 23.49 -23.85
C LEU A 477 19.46 23.54 -24.09
N SER A 478 19.04 23.92 -25.30
CA SER A 478 17.63 23.92 -25.68
C SER A 478 16.97 22.55 -25.49
N GLN A 479 17.67 21.47 -25.86
CA GLN A 479 17.15 20.12 -25.73
C GLN A 479 16.95 19.73 -24.26
N ILE A 480 17.91 20.03 -23.38
CA ILE A 480 17.80 19.75 -21.94
C ILE A 480 16.60 20.47 -21.33
N PHE A 481 16.41 21.76 -21.64
CA PHE A 481 15.26 22.52 -21.15
C PHE A 481 13.93 21.97 -21.67
N SER A 482 13.91 21.43 -22.89
CA SER A 482 12.72 20.78 -23.44
C SER A 482 12.41 19.47 -22.71
N GLU A 483 13.43 18.68 -22.38
CA GLU A 483 13.30 17.41 -21.68
C GLU A 483 12.98 17.55 -20.19
N LEU A 484 13.48 18.58 -19.52
CA LEU A 484 13.05 19.00 -18.17
C LEU A 484 11.54 19.22 -18.06
N THR A 485 10.93 19.65 -19.17
CA THR A 485 9.49 19.88 -19.27
C THR A 485 8.72 18.71 -19.90
N LYS A 486 9.44 17.66 -20.34
CA LYS A 486 8.82 16.51 -21.00
C LYS A 486 8.18 15.62 -19.94
N LYS A 487 6.88 15.42 -20.10
CA LYS A 487 6.08 14.55 -19.24
C LYS A 487 6.33 13.10 -19.64
N GLU A 488 6.63 12.25 -18.67
CA GLU A 488 6.83 10.84 -18.91
C GLU A 488 5.45 10.13 -18.97
N PRO A 489 5.17 9.35 -20.02
CA PRO A 489 3.89 8.64 -20.17
C PRO A 489 3.68 7.61 -19.05
N GLU A 490 4.75 7.17 -18.39
CA GLU A 490 4.76 6.27 -17.24
C GLU A 490 4.08 6.90 -16.01
N GLU A 491 4.05 8.24 -15.88
CA GLU A 491 3.34 8.90 -14.78
C GLU A 491 1.82 8.69 -14.87
N ASN A 492 1.25 8.53 -16.08
CA ASN A 492 -0.18 8.22 -16.23
C ASN A 492 -0.53 6.86 -15.61
N VAL A 493 0.41 5.92 -15.62
CA VAL A 493 0.23 4.60 -15.02
C VAL A 493 0.10 4.76 -13.50
N ILE A 494 0.97 5.56 -12.87
CA ILE A 494 0.90 5.87 -11.43
C ILE A 494 -0.43 6.52 -11.08
N ILE A 495 -0.90 7.48 -11.88
CA ILE A 495 -2.20 8.13 -11.66
C ILE A 495 -3.33 7.11 -11.72
N ASN A 496 -3.36 6.23 -12.73
CA ASN A 496 -4.39 5.18 -12.84
C ASN A 496 -4.35 4.22 -11.64
N ASP A 497 -3.16 3.91 -11.14
CA ASP A 497 -2.96 3.06 -9.98
C ASP A 497 -3.49 3.72 -8.71
N LEU A 498 -3.22 5.02 -8.52
CA LEU A 498 -3.79 5.82 -7.43
C LEU A 498 -5.31 5.92 -7.52
N ILE A 499 -5.89 6.11 -8.71
CA ILE A 499 -7.36 6.13 -8.90
C ILE A 499 -7.97 4.80 -8.45
N SER A 500 -7.39 3.67 -8.85
CA SER A 500 -7.88 2.34 -8.44
C SER A 500 -7.76 2.09 -6.94
N ILE A 501 -6.72 2.60 -6.29
CA ILE A 501 -6.59 2.56 -4.82
C ILE A 501 -7.63 3.48 -4.17
N ASN A 502 -7.84 4.68 -4.71
CA ASN A 502 -8.77 5.66 -4.16
C ASN A 502 -10.22 5.15 -4.19
N GLU A 503 -10.64 4.51 -5.29
CA GLU A 503 -11.93 3.83 -5.38
C GLU A 503 -12.02 2.65 -4.40
N TYR A 504 -10.93 1.93 -4.16
CA TYR A 504 -10.93 0.85 -3.16
C TYR A 504 -11.11 1.39 -1.72
N VAL A 505 -10.52 2.54 -1.41
CA VAL A 505 -10.79 3.29 -0.15
C VAL A 505 -12.25 3.69 -0.04
N LYS A 506 -12.84 4.16 -1.14
CA LYS A 506 -14.28 4.45 -1.18
C LYS A 506 -15.14 3.21 -0.93
N GLY A 507 -14.76 2.05 -1.47
CA GLY A 507 -15.44 0.78 -1.16
C GLY A 507 -15.44 0.43 0.33
N ALA A 508 -14.36 0.75 1.06
CA ALA A 508 -14.32 0.59 2.53
C ALA A 508 -15.27 1.57 3.23
N GLN A 509 -15.36 2.81 2.76
CA GLN A 509 -16.33 3.79 3.23
C GLN A 509 -17.77 3.30 3.00
N ASP A 510 -18.07 2.79 1.80
CA ASP A 510 -19.40 2.28 1.45
C ASP A 510 -19.83 1.12 2.37
N LEU A 511 -18.90 0.24 2.77
CA LEU A 511 -19.18 -0.81 3.76
C LEU A 511 -19.58 -0.20 5.12
N LEU A 512 -18.88 0.82 5.59
CA LEU A 512 -19.21 1.48 6.85
C LEU A 512 -20.55 2.22 6.77
N GLU A 513 -20.90 2.79 5.63
CA GLU A 513 -22.23 3.36 5.38
C GLU A 513 -23.32 2.29 5.43
N ARG A 514 -23.08 1.11 4.86
CA ARG A 514 -24.01 -0.03 4.99
C ARG A 514 -24.19 -0.47 6.45
N VAL A 515 -23.12 -0.48 7.24
CA VAL A 515 -23.18 -0.76 8.69
C VAL A 515 -24.04 0.27 9.40
N GLU A 516 -23.84 1.58 9.13
CA GLU A 516 -24.67 2.65 9.71
C GLU A 516 -26.15 2.47 9.36
N VAL A 517 -26.47 2.21 8.09
CA VAL A 517 -27.84 1.96 7.64
C VAL A 517 -28.46 0.74 8.33
N ALA A 518 -27.68 -0.34 8.52
CA ALA A 518 -28.15 -1.53 9.22
C ALA A 518 -28.43 -1.24 10.71
N VAL A 519 -27.59 -0.44 11.36
CA VAL A 519 -27.79 0.01 12.76
C VAL A 519 -29.06 0.85 12.86
N ASP A 520 -29.23 1.86 12.00
CA ASP A 520 -30.40 2.73 12.00
C ASP A 520 -31.70 1.94 11.79
N THR A 521 -31.67 1.02 10.83
CA THR A 521 -32.83 0.17 10.51
C THR A 521 -33.21 -0.70 11.71
N PHE A 522 -32.22 -1.28 12.40
CA PHE A 522 -32.47 -2.06 13.61
C PHE A 522 -33.03 -1.19 14.75
N LEU A 523 -32.41 -0.05 15.04
CA LEU A 523 -32.85 0.86 16.11
C LEU A 523 -34.26 1.39 15.86
N PHE A 524 -34.61 1.69 14.62
CA PHE A 524 -35.97 2.10 14.26
C PHE A 524 -36.99 1.00 14.57
N TRP A 525 -36.77 -0.22 14.10
CA TRP A 525 -37.74 -1.31 14.32
C TRP A 525 -37.81 -1.72 15.79
N ASP A 526 -36.70 -1.65 16.52
CA ASP A 526 -36.68 -1.87 17.97
C ASP A 526 -37.48 -0.80 18.73
N ALA A 527 -37.37 0.47 18.33
CA ALA A 527 -38.18 1.56 18.88
C ALA A 527 -39.67 1.39 18.56
N GLU A 528 -40.02 0.95 17.35
CA GLU A 528 -41.41 0.65 16.97
C GLU A 528 -42.01 -0.52 17.76
N VAL A 529 -41.21 -1.57 18.05
CA VAL A 529 -41.63 -2.66 18.93
C VAL A 529 -41.92 -2.14 20.34
N ARG A 530 -41.00 -1.37 20.93
CA ARG A 530 -41.18 -0.74 22.25
C ARG A 530 -42.40 0.18 22.28
N ALA A 531 -42.61 1.00 21.26
CA ALA A 531 -43.77 1.87 21.16
C ALA A 531 -45.10 1.10 21.06
N CYS A 532 -45.10 -0.09 20.47
CA CYS A 532 -46.27 -0.97 20.45
C CYS A 532 -46.52 -1.64 21.80
N GLU A 533 -45.45 -1.97 22.55
CA GLU A 533 -45.53 -2.56 23.89
C GLU A 533 -46.02 -1.55 24.95
N ASP A 534 -45.57 -0.29 24.84
CA ASP A 534 -45.94 0.79 25.77
C ASP A 534 -47.40 1.26 25.59
N ARG A 535 -47.97 1.10 24.38
CA ARG A 535 -49.38 1.43 24.09
C ARG A 535 -50.29 0.30 24.59
N GLN A 536 -50.57 0.27 25.89
CA GLN A 536 -51.70 -0.52 26.41
C GLN A 536 -53.01 -0.11 25.71
N GLU A 537 -53.80 -1.11 25.29
CA GLU A 537 -55.02 -1.05 24.48
C GLU A 537 -55.87 0.23 24.66
N SER A 538 -55.76 1.18 23.75
CA SER A 538 -56.81 2.18 23.51
C SER A 538 -57.51 1.86 22.19
N PRO A 539 -58.77 1.38 22.21
CA PRO A 539 -59.48 0.93 21.01
C PRO A 539 -60.07 2.13 20.27
N THR A 540 -59.26 2.85 19.51
CA THR A 540 -59.78 3.93 18.66
C THR A 540 -59.08 4.00 17.29
N GLY A 541 -59.69 3.34 16.31
CA GLY A 541 -60.01 4.01 15.05
C GLY A 541 -59.02 3.96 13.88
N SER A 542 -57.95 3.16 13.89
CA SER A 542 -57.13 2.91 12.69
C SER A 542 -57.14 1.43 12.32
N GLY A 543 -57.35 1.12 11.03
CA GLY A 543 -57.69 -0.22 10.52
C GLY A 543 -56.64 -1.34 10.65
N GLU A 544 -55.50 -1.10 11.29
CA GLU A 544 -54.50 -2.13 11.59
C GLU A 544 -54.52 -2.40 13.11
N THR A 545 -54.79 -3.64 13.51
CA THR A 545 -54.84 -3.98 14.94
C THR A 545 -53.46 -3.80 15.58
N LEU A 546 -53.41 -3.35 16.84
CA LEU A 546 -52.15 -3.18 17.57
C LEU A 546 -51.31 -4.46 17.54
N THR A 547 -51.96 -5.62 17.64
CA THR A 547 -51.33 -6.95 17.53
C THR A 547 -50.71 -7.19 16.15
N GLN A 548 -51.37 -6.81 15.06
CA GLN A 548 -50.81 -6.91 13.70
C GLN A 548 -49.61 -5.98 13.51
N ARG A 549 -49.70 -4.74 14.00
CA ARG A 549 -48.58 -3.79 13.94
C ARG A 549 -47.38 -4.28 14.75
N TRP A 550 -47.60 -4.77 15.97
CA TRP A 550 -46.54 -5.36 16.80
C TRP A 550 -45.92 -6.58 16.11
N ALA A 551 -46.74 -7.50 15.58
CA ALA A 551 -46.22 -8.69 14.89
C ALA A 551 -45.35 -8.32 13.68
N LYS A 552 -45.76 -7.32 12.90
CA LYS A 552 -44.98 -6.79 11.77
C LYS A 552 -43.70 -6.12 12.24
N ALA A 553 -43.76 -5.24 13.24
CA ALA A 553 -42.59 -4.55 13.78
C ALA A 553 -41.57 -5.53 14.39
N ASN A 554 -42.05 -6.54 15.12
CA ASN A 554 -41.21 -7.58 15.72
C ASN A 554 -40.55 -8.46 14.64
N SER A 555 -41.30 -8.86 13.60
CA SER A 555 -40.74 -9.57 12.45
C SER A 555 -39.67 -8.76 11.72
N ASN A 556 -39.93 -7.47 11.49
CA ASN A 556 -38.99 -6.58 10.83
C ASN A 556 -37.76 -6.29 11.70
N SER A 557 -37.93 -6.15 13.01
CA SER A 557 -36.83 -5.99 13.98
C SER A 557 -35.93 -7.22 13.98
N ALA A 558 -36.50 -8.43 13.98
CA ALA A 558 -35.74 -9.66 13.87
C ALA A 558 -34.94 -9.74 12.56
N GLN A 559 -35.54 -9.36 11.43
CA GLN A 559 -34.85 -9.32 10.13
C GLN A 559 -33.76 -8.24 10.08
N ALA A 560 -34.02 -7.05 10.63
CA ALA A 560 -33.05 -5.96 10.70
C ALA A 560 -31.86 -6.35 11.59
N LYS A 561 -32.12 -7.04 12.70
CA LYS A 561 -31.08 -7.61 13.57
C LYS A 561 -30.22 -8.64 12.84
N GLU A 562 -30.83 -9.58 12.12
CA GLU A 562 -30.08 -10.57 11.33
C GLU A 562 -29.21 -9.88 10.26
N THR A 563 -29.74 -8.85 9.62
CA THR A 563 -29.00 -8.06 8.61
C THR A 563 -27.82 -7.32 9.25
N LEU A 564 -28.02 -6.72 10.43
CA LEU A 564 -26.96 -6.06 11.18
C LEU A 564 -25.88 -7.06 11.63
N GLU A 565 -26.26 -8.19 12.20
CA GLU A 565 -25.33 -9.25 12.62
C GLU A 565 -24.51 -9.78 11.44
N ARG A 566 -25.15 -9.96 10.27
CA ARG A 566 -24.48 -10.36 9.03
C ARG A 566 -23.52 -9.28 8.52
N THR A 567 -23.95 -8.02 8.48
CA THR A 567 -23.12 -6.90 7.98
C THR A 567 -21.92 -6.62 8.89
N CYS A 568 -22.08 -6.79 10.20
CA CYS A 568 -21.00 -6.64 11.16
C CYS A 568 -20.12 -7.90 11.32
N GLN A 569 -20.46 -9.00 10.64
CA GLN A 569 -19.73 -10.24 10.74
C GLN A 569 -18.28 -10.06 10.28
N ASP A 570 -17.34 -10.32 11.18
CA ASP A 570 -15.90 -10.16 10.94
C ASP A 570 -15.46 -8.76 10.47
N LEU A 571 -16.26 -7.71 10.70
CA LEU A 571 -15.97 -6.34 10.23
C LEU A 571 -14.58 -5.85 10.65
N ALA A 572 -14.14 -6.15 11.87
CA ALA A 572 -12.81 -5.78 12.34
C ALA A 572 -11.69 -6.49 11.55
N PHE A 573 -11.91 -7.74 11.17
CA PHE A 573 -10.96 -8.49 10.34
C PHE A 573 -10.97 -7.96 8.90
N GLU A 574 -12.15 -7.68 8.35
CA GLU A 574 -12.32 -7.08 7.01
C GLU A 574 -11.55 -5.76 6.89
N LEU A 575 -11.78 -4.84 7.83
CA LEU A 575 -11.11 -3.54 7.85
C LEU A 575 -9.60 -3.67 8.04
N SER A 576 -9.15 -4.62 8.86
CA SER A 576 -7.72 -4.89 9.06
C SER A 576 -7.06 -5.49 7.80
N HIS A 577 -7.74 -6.38 7.08
CA HIS A 577 -7.26 -6.93 5.82
C HIS A 577 -7.18 -5.85 4.75
N PHE A 578 -8.24 -5.04 4.63
CA PHE A 578 -8.28 -3.89 3.75
C PHE A 578 -7.13 -2.91 4.04
N ASP A 579 -6.91 -2.56 5.31
CA ASP A 579 -5.88 -1.60 5.69
C ASP A 579 -4.48 -2.07 5.30
N LEU A 580 -4.15 -3.34 5.61
CA LEU A 580 -2.91 -3.97 5.18
C LEU A 580 -2.75 -3.94 3.66
N ARG A 581 -3.81 -4.31 2.92
CA ARG A 581 -3.75 -4.39 1.45
C ARG A 581 -3.56 -3.01 0.83
N LYS A 582 -4.31 -2.02 1.31
CA LYS A 582 -4.17 -0.61 0.92
C LYS A 582 -2.76 -0.10 1.15
N GLU A 583 -2.17 -0.35 2.33
CA GLU A 583 -0.82 0.09 2.65
C GLU A 583 0.24 -0.54 1.73
N MET A 584 0.11 -1.84 1.43
CA MET A 584 1.01 -2.51 0.51
C MET A 584 0.94 -1.90 -0.90
N GLU A 585 -0.27 -1.68 -1.44
CA GLU A 585 -0.44 -1.12 -2.77
C GLU A 585 0.03 0.35 -2.85
N LEU A 586 -0.31 1.18 -1.85
CA LEU A 586 0.19 2.57 -1.79
C LEU A 586 1.71 2.61 -1.72
N ARG A 587 2.32 1.73 -0.90
CA ARG A 587 3.77 1.64 -0.80
C ARG A 587 4.41 1.29 -2.15
N GLU A 588 3.87 0.31 -2.86
CA GLU A 588 4.37 -0.08 -4.18
C GLU A 588 4.30 1.09 -5.17
N VAL A 589 3.15 1.77 -5.24
CA VAL A 589 2.95 2.93 -6.12
C VAL A 589 3.90 4.09 -5.77
N LEU A 590 4.13 4.36 -4.48
CA LEU A 590 5.06 5.40 -4.04
C LEU A 590 6.52 5.05 -4.36
N ILE A 591 6.91 3.77 -4.23
CA ILE A 591 8.24 3.29 -4.64
C ILE A 591 8.40 3.48 -6.15
N GLU A 592 7.43 3.05 -6.95
CA GLU A 592 7.49 3.19 -8.42
C GLU A 592 7.57 4.67 -8.83
N TYR A 593 6.73 5.53 -8.25
CA TYR A 593 6.77 6.97 -8.50
C TYR A 593 8.11 7.62 -8.12
N SER A 594 8.62 7.32 -6.93
CA SER A 594 9.91 7.86 -6.47
C SER A 594 11.08 7.38 -7.34
N SER A 595 11.05 6.12 -7.79
CA SER A 595 12.06 5.54 -8.68
C SER A 595 12.03 6.21 -10.06
N LEU A 596 10.84 6.38 -10.63
CA LEU A 596 10.63 7.07 -11.89
C LEU A 596 11.15 8.51 -11.85
N ARG A 597 10.85 9.24 -10.77
CA ARG A 597 11.34 10.60 -10.56
C ARG A 597 12.86 10.64 -10.39
N SER A 598 13.44 9.72 -9.62
CA SER A 598 14.89 9.62 -9.43
C SER A 598 15.59 9.40 -10.77
N GLU A 599 15.14 8.43 -11.55
CA GLU A 599 15.72 8.12 -12.87
C GLU A 599 15.60 9.30 -13.84
N HIS A 600 14.46 10.01 -13.84
CA HIS A 600 14.29 11.22 -14.63
C HIS A 600 15.32 12.30 -14.25
N TYR A 601 15.48 12.59 -12.96
CA TYR A 601 16.43 13.60 -12.52
C TYR A 601 17.89 13.20 -12.74
N GLU A 602 18.24 11.92 -12.59
CA GLU A 602 19.58 11.40 -12.93
C GLU A 602 19.89 11.55 -14.42
N LYS A 603 18.92 11.24 -15.30
CA LYS A 603 19.04 11.45 -16.75
C LYS A 603 19.26 12.92 -17.08
N VAL A 604 18.46 13.81 -16.49
CA VAL A 604 18.58 15.26 -16.67
C VAL A 604 19.94 15.76 -16.16
N GLN A 605 20.37 15.34 -14.97
CA GLN A 605 21.65 15.70 -14.39
C GLN A 605 22.82 15.25 -15.27
N SER A 606 22.78 14.02 -15.77
CA SER A 606 23.81 13.48 -16.68
C SER A 606 23.93 14.31 -17.96
N LYS A 607 22.81 14.79 -18.50
CA LYS A 607 22.81 15.68 -19.66
C LYS A 607 23.36 17.06 -19.33
N TRP A 608 23.00 17.62 -18.18
CA TRP A 608 23.60 18.87 -17.69
C TRP A 608 25.11 18.77 -17.54
N PHE A 609 25.63 17.67 -17.01
CA PHE A 609 27.07 17.41 -16.95
C PHE A 609 27.71 17.34 -18.35
N GLY A 610 27.07 16.64 -19.29
CA GLY A 610 27.54 16.57 -20.68
C GLY A 610 27.63 17.95 -21.33
N VAL A 611 26.60 18.78 -21.17
CA VAL A 611 26.60 20.14 -21.72
C VAL A 611 27.57 21.06 -20.99
N LYS A 612 27.73 20.93 -19.67
CA LYS A 612 28.76 21.67 -18.92
C LYS A 612 30.15 21.38 -19.49
N PHE A 613 30.48 20.10 -19.69
CA PHE A 613 31.77 19.70 -20.27
C PHE A 613 31.94 20.25 -21.69
N MET A 614 30.88 20.25 -22.51
CA MET A 614 30.91 20.89 -23.81
C MET A 614 31.19 22.39 -23.69
N VAL A 615 30.51 23.10 -22.78
CA VAL A 615 30.64 24.56 -22.60
C VAL A 615 32.02 24.97 -22.04
N GLU A 616 32.65 24.10 -21.25
CA GLU A 616 33.98 24.30 -20.67
C GLU A 616 35.12 23.93 -21.63
N ALA A 617 34.83 23.24 -22.75
CA ALA A 617 35.84 22.85 -23.72
C ALA A 617 36.45 24.06 -24.42
N GLN A 618 37.76 24.00 -24.71
CA GLN A 618 38.44 25.07 -25.44
C GLN A 618 37.87 25.21 -26.86
N ILE A 619 37.46 26.42 -27.23
CA ILE A 619 36.89 26.72 -28.54
C ILE A 619 38.01 26.80 -29.58
N ALA A 620 38.03 25.85 -30.50
CA ALA A 620 38.99 25.83 -31.60
C ALA A 620 38.75 27.02 -32.56
N ALA A 621 39.84 27.61 -33.07
CA ALA A 621 39.79 28.87 -33.80
C ALA A 621 39.12 28.74 -35.19
N ASP A 622 39.15 27.54 -35.76
CA ASP A 622 38.57 27.12 -37.04
C ASP A 622 37.05 26.95 -37.01
N VAL A 623 36.44 26.82 -35.83
CA VAL A 623 34.99 26.54 -35.66
C VAL A 623 34.20 27.81 -35.28
N ARG A 624 34.73 28.99 -35.64
CA ARG A 624 34.14 30.30 -35.33
C ARG A 624 33.27 30.79 -36.48
N ALA A 625 32.09 31.31 -36.16
CA ALA A 625 31.10 31.80 -37.13
C ALA A 625 31.70 32.71 -38.23
N VAL A 626 32.53 33.69 -37.86
CA VAL A 626 33.15 34.65 -38.80
C VAL A 626 34.17 33.98 -39.73
N HIS A 627 34.78 32.87 -39.33
CA HIS A 627 35.65 32.09 -40.21
C HIS A 627 34.82 31.25 -41.18
N CYS A 628 33.77 30.59 -40.69
CA CYS A 628 32.89 29.76 -41.51
C CYS A 628 32.08 30.57 -42.56
N ILE A 629 31.78 31.84 -42.30
CA ILE A 629 31.11 32.73 -43.27
C ILE A 629 32.03 33.06 -44.47
N LYS A 630 33.36 33.00 -44.32
CA LYS A 630 34.29 33.33 -45.42
C LYS A 630 34.39 32.24 -46.49
N ASP A 631 33.96 31.03 -46.16
CA ASP A 631 33.98 29.85 -47.04
C ASP A 631 32.61 29.58 -47.73
N LEU A 632 31.60 30.40 -47.42
CA LEU A 632 30.30 30.49 -48.12
C LEU A 632 30.35 31.60 -49.17
#